data_AF-A0A2V7NV18-F1
#
_entry.id   AF-A0A2V7NV18-F1
#
_cell.length_a   1.000
_cell.length_b   1.000
_cell.length_c   1.000
_cell.angle_alpha   90.00
_cell.angle_beta   90.00
_cell.angle_gamma   90.00
#
_symmetry.space_group_name_H-M   'P 1'
#
loop_
_entity.id
_entity.type
_entity.pdbx_description
1 polymer ?
#
loop_
_entity_poly.entity_id
_entity_poly.type
_entity_poly.pdbx_seq_one_letter_code
_entity_poly.pdbx_strand_id
1 'polypeptide(L)'
;GVRPTYFVTYQVALRPWVADLLRGIRAEGNGEIGAHLHPWNTPPLTDELVPRNTMLLNLPAPLQAVKIASLTNALQAATGERPRSFRAGRWGFGASTAAALLKCGYRVDSSVTPFESWARYDDGPSHVGAPLDVYRLDGLGDTRVPVPGGALVEVPVTCGYSRGPIHSWARLHGLLNSPVARGLRLGAMASRAGVIRHIVLTPEVEPVENMLTLSRHLIGQGVRHLHVSLHSPSLRPGLTPFASTRADVDRLYRALDTYVDRLSAFASLQCATVAEAAERLAKPATAGEPPARRLVVISYHHPPDSSIGGMRWAGLTQYLRPLGWRSWIVTAAASPPPTNGAGTVIVSCPPRTTLNDLYRRFRIRNTVVGAASAGEGRDTPMSNGGVLAQLRLDAAMALSLPDEGRGWVLRAAIRTRRLIAQLRPDAVVSSGPPHSAHLVAWLATRGLRTRWVADLRDPWAGPVTAAWRASVLYRSGLSRWVITWLERLVLRSASGALCNTREFADALAARYPGVRVGWVPNGVDRELLPAPAIERFAGLAMAYVGTVYGGRDLRVVLQAVRDFLDRHPSAADASLLFRLAGSIDREGRREFEREVSALGLDGKVEYLGILSRVGALEVLARSRLAVVLAQGQEYQVPAKLYELVGMGIPTLVIAPSGSASSSEAERLGTIAPGDVRALVGQMEDVWQRQGEGSGARCPDAALDYQQLAPSVSALLSRDSGWLGPARPVEECVVDLPHSIR
;
A
#
# COMPACT_ATOMS: atom_id res chain seq x y z
N GLY A 1 20.54 -42.85 9.66
CA GLY A 1 21.05 -42.66 8.28
C GLY A 1 20.41 -41.44 7.64
N VAL A 2 20.75 -41.15 6.38
CA VAL A 2 20.13 -40.08 5.58
C VAL A 2 18.63 -40.35 5.40
N ARG A 3 17.80 -39.29 5.45
CA ARG A 3 16.34 -39.37 5.27
C ARG A 3 15.92 -38.64 3.99
N PRO A 4 15.94 -39.30 2.81
CA PRO A 4 15.63 -38.64 1.54
C PRO A 4 14.13 -38.38 1.36
N THR A 5 13.81 -37.30 0.64
CA THR A 5 12.51 -37.12 -0.01
C THR A 5 12.64 -37.49 -1.49
N TYR A 6 11.93 -38.53 -1.92
CA TYR A 6 11.84 -38.95 -3.31
C TYR A 6 10.74 -38.15 -4.01
N PHE A 7 11.12 -37.15 -4.79
CA PHE A 7 10.21 -36.37 -5.61
C PHE A 7 9.82 -37.15 -6.87
N VAL A 8 8.62 -37.74 -6.87
CA VAL A 8 8.16 -38.68 -7.90
C VAL A 8 7.28 -37.99 -8.94
N THR A 9 7.56 -38.25 -10.22
CA THR A 9 6.80 -37.73 -11.36
C THR A 9 5.60 -38.60 -11.72
N TYR A 10 4.67 -38.03 -12.49
CA TYR A 10 3.45 -38.72 -12.91
C TYR A 10 3.73 -40.06 -13.62
N GLN A 11 4.67 -40.08 -14.57
CA GLN A 11 4.99 -41.28 -15.36
C GLN A 11 5.61 -42.40 -14.51
N VAL A 12 6.36 -42.03 -13.47
CA VAL A 12 6.97 -42.97 -12.53
C VAL A 12 5.91 -43.56 -11.61
N ALA A 13 4.98 -42.73 -11.13
CA ALA A 13 3.87 -43.15 -10.26
C ALA A 13 2.93 -44.18 -10.91
N LEU A 14 2.82 -44.19 -12.25
CA LEU A 14 1.96 -45.12 -12.98
C LEU A 14 2.56 -46.52 -13.18
N ARG A 15 3.83 -46.74 -12.88
CA ARG A 15 4.47 -48.05 -13.10
C ARG A 15 4.16 -49.00 -11.94
N PRO A 16 3.51 -50.17 -12.17
CA PRO A 16 3.11 -51.07 -11.08
C PRO A 16 4.26 -51.48 -10.17
N TRP A 17 5.40 -51.87 -10.74
CA TRP A 17 6.59 -52.27 -9.97
C TRP A 17 7.18 -51.12 -9.14
N VAL A 18 7.00 -49.86 -9.58
CA VAL A 18 7.44 -48.69 -8.81
C VAL A 18 6.52 -48.46 -7.62
N ALA A 19 5.22 -48.70 -7.76
CA ALA A 19 4.28 -48.54 -6.65
C ALA A 19 4.67 -49.44 -5.46
N ASP A 20 5.09 -50.68 -5.72
CA ASP A 20 5.59 -51.60 -4.69
C ASP A 20 6.87 -51.07 -4.03
N LEU A 21 7.82 -50.56 -4.82
CA LEU A 21 9.03 -49.93 -4.30
C LEU A 21 8.73 -48.70 -3.43
N LEU A 22 7.83 -47.82 -3.86
CA LEU A 22 7.45 -46.62 -3.11
C LEU A 22 6.74 -46.97 -1.79
N ARG A 23 5.90 -48.02 -1.80
CA ARG A 23 5.28 -48.54 -0.57
C ARG A 23 6.33 -49.14 0.38
N GLY A 24 7.32 -49.87 -0.15
CA GLY A 24 8.45 -50.40 0.64
C GLY A 24 9.25 -49.30 1.33
N ILE A 25 9.70 -48.28 0.58
CA ILE A 25 10.45 -47.13 1.13
C ILE A 25 9.70 -46.47 2.30
N ARG A 26 8.37 -46.35 2.17
CA ARG A 26 7.52 -45.76 3.20
C ARG A 26 7.31 -46.70 4.39
N ALA A 27 7.06 -47.98 4.16
CA ALA A 27 6.81 -48.97 5.22
C ALA A 27 8.04 -49.13 6.14
N GLU A 28 9.24 -49.02 5.58
CA GLU A 28 10.49 -49.06 6.34
C GLU A 28 10.79 -47.75 7.08
N GLY A 29 10.03 -46.67 6.84
CA GLY A 29 10.28 -45.35 7.42
C GLY A 29 11.55 -44.67 6.91
N ASN A 30 12.15 -45.20 5.83
CA ASN A 30 13.46 -44.81 5.32
C ASN A 30 13.44 -43.54 4.44
N GLY A 31 12.27 -42.95 4.15
CA GLY A 31 12.17 -41.72 3.39
C GLY A 31 10.74 -41.20 3.22
N GLU A 32 10.61 -40.08 2.52
CA GLU A 32 9.33 -39.46 2.14
C GLU A 32 9.09 -39.61 0.64
N ILE A 33 7.82 -39.83 0.24
CA ILE A 33 7.40 -39.71 -1.16
C ILE A 33 6.77 -38.33 -1.38
N GLY A 34 7.47 -37.47 -2.13
CA GLY A 34 7.03 -36.14 -2.52
C GLY A 34 6.55 -36.09 -3.98
N ALA A 35 5.80 -35.07 -4.35
CA ALA A 35 5.30 -34.89 -5.72
C ALA A 35 6.23 -34.03 -6.57
N HIS A 36 6.58 -34.50 -7.77
CA HIS A 36 7.35 -33.74 -8.77
C HIS A 36 6.57 -33.54 -10.05
N LEU A 37 6.22 -32.29 -10.38
CA LEU A 37 5.37 -32.03 -11.54
C LEU A 37 6.15 -31.41 -12.70
N HIS A 38 6.11 -32.11 -13.84
CA HIS A 38 6.47 -31.55 -15.14
C HIS A 38 5.22 -31.32 -15.98
N PRO A 39 4.94 -30.08 -16.44
CA PRO A 39 3.71 -29.75 -17.16
C PRO A 39 3.46 -30.59 -18.40
N TRP A 40 4.51 -30.89 -19.17
CA TRP A 40 4.45 -31.55 -20.48
C TRP A 40 4.12 -33.04 -20.43
N ASN A 41 4.16 -33.67 -19.25
CA ASN A 41 3.91 -35.11 -19.10
C ASN A 41 2.91 -35.46 -17.98
N THR A 42 2.30 -34.44 -17.36
CA THR A 42 1.27 -34.58 -16.32
C THR A 42 -0.09 -34.21 -16.92
N PRO A 43 -1.05 -35.14 -17.00
CA PRO A 43 -2.38 -34.87 -17.52
C PRO A 43 -3.13 -33.77 -16.75
N PRO A 44 -4.07 -33.05 -17.39
CA PRO A 44 -4.42 -33.14 -18.81
C PRO A 44 -3.33 -32.53 -19.70
N LEU A 45 -3.08 -33.13 -20.86
CA LEU A 45 -2.11 -32.65 -21.85
C LEU A 45 -2.82 -31.80 -22.93
N THR A 46 -3.57 -30.80 -22.49
CA THR A 46 -4.41 -29.95 -23.36
C THR A 46 -3.71 -28.66 -23.80
N ASP A 47 -2.62 -28.30 -23.12
CA ASP A 47 -1.80 -27.14 -23.45
C ASP A 47 -0.85 -27.41 -24.61
N GLU A 48 -0.56 -26.37 -25.38
CA GLU A 48 0.43 -26.42 -26.45
C GLU A 48 1.83 -26.66 -25.87
N LEU A 49 2.58 -27.60 -26.46
CA LEU A 49 3.95 -27.92 -26.03
C LEU A 49 4.96 -26.91 -26.58
N VAL A 50 4.92 -25.69 -26.04
CA VAL A 50 5.90 -24.64 -26.29
C VAL A 50 6.84 -24.46 -25.11
N PRO A 51 8.09 -23.98 -25.31
CA PRO A 51 9.07 -23.86 -24.23
C PRO A 51 8.51 -23.12 -23.00
N ARG A 52 7.78 -22.02 -23.20
CA ARG A 52 7.12 -21.26 -22.13
C ARG A 52 6.19 -22.10 -21.24
N ASN A 53 5.43 -23.03 -21.81
CA ASN A 53 4.44 -23.86 -21.10
C ASN A 53 5.07 -25.01 -20.31
N THR A 54 6.37 -25.26 -20.50
CA THR A 54 7.09 -26.25 -19.69
C THR A 54 7.37 -25.78 -18.25
N MET A 55 7.18 -24.50 -17.96
CA MET A 55 7.21 -23.93 -16.60
C MET A 55 5.79 -23.87 -16.03
N LEU A 56 5.54 -24.52 -14.89
CA LEU A 56 4.18 -24.67 -14.34
C LEU A 56 3.48 -23.32 -14.08
N LEU A 57 4.20 -22.31 -13.56
CA LEU A 57 3.64 -20.98 -13.32
C LEU A 57 3.05 -20.30 -14.56
N ASN A 58 3.51 -20.68 -15.76
CA ASN A 58 3.08 -20.05 -17.02
C ASN A 58 1.76 -20.61 -17.52
N LEU A 59 1.32 -21.75 -16.99
CA LEU A 59 0.01 -22.31 -17.31
C LEU A 59 -1.11 -21.53 -16.61
N PRO A 60 -2.34 -21.50 -17.18
CA PRO A 60 -3.49 -20.94 -16.49
C PRO A 60 -3.71 -21.58 -15.12
N ALA A 61 -4.05 -20.78 -14.10
CA ALA A 61 -4.22 -21.26 -12.73
C ALA A 61 -5.20 -22.45 -12.58
N PRO A 62 -6.34 -22.52 -13.30
CA PRO A 62 -7.18 -23.71 -13.28
C PRO A 62 -6.46 -24.97 -13.80
N LEU A 63 -5.66 -24.84 -14.86
CA LEU A 63 -4.91 -25.95 -15.44
C LEU A 63 -3.80 -26.43 -14.48
N GLN A 64 -3.11 -25.51 -13.79
CA GLN A 64 -2.15 -25.87 -12.74
C GLN A 64 -2.81 -26.73 -11.67
N ALA A 65 -3.99 -26.31 -11.19
CA ALA A 65 -4.73 -27.04 -10.16
C ALA A 65 -5.14 -28.45 -10.60
N VAL A 66 -5.63 -28.61 -11.83
CA VAL A 66 -6.00 -29.94 -12.36
C VAL A 66 -4.76 -30.83 -12.51
N LYS A 67 -3.66 -30.32 -13.08
CA LYS A 67 -2.42 -31.11 -13.22
C LYS A 67 -1.84 -31.54 -11.87
N ILE A 68 -1.83 -30.64 -10.88
CA ILE A 68 -1.40 -30.98 -9.51
C ILE A 68 -2.32 -32.05 -8.91
N ALA A 69 -3.64 -31.93 -9.07
CA ALA A 69 -4.58 -32.94 -8.60
C ALA A 69 -4.36 -34.30 -9.28
N SER A 70 -4.13 -34.33 -10.59
CA SER A 70 -3.83 -35.55 -11.35
C SER A 70 -2.58 -36.27 -10.84
N LEU A 71 -1.49 -35.52 -10.58
CA LEU A 71 -0.28 -36.08 -9.97
C LEU A 71 -0.54 -36.60 -8.55
N THR A 72 -1.24 -35.82 -7.74
CA THR A 72 -1.58 -36.17 -6.35
C THR A 72 -2.38 -37.46 -6.30
N ASN A 73 -3.38 -37.61 -7.17
CA ASN A 73 -4.23 -38.80 -7.24
C ASN A 73 -3.44 -40.03 -7.71
N ALA A 74 -2.55 -39.87 -8.70
CA ALA A 74 -1.70 -40.97 -9.16
C ALA A 74 -0.75 -41.46 -8.06
N LEU A 75 -0.14 -40.54 -7.30
CA LEU A 75 0.72 -40.89 -6.17
C LEU A 75 -0.07 -41.51 -5.02
N GLN A 76 -1.29 -41.02 -4.75
CA GLN A 76 -2.18 -41.63 -3.77
C GLN A 76 -2.57 -43.05 -4.16
N ALA A 77 -2.88 -43.29 -5.43
CA ALA A 77 -3.18 -44.64 -5.92
C ALA A 77 -1.96 -45.58 -5.82
N ALA A 78 -0.76 -45.08 -6.14
CA ALA A 78 0.46 -45.88 -6.08
C ALA A 78 0.87 -46.24 -4.65
N THR A 79 0.78 -45.28 -3.72
CA THR A 79 1.37 -45.40 -2.37
C THR A 79 0.34 -45.64 -1.26
N GLY A 80 -0.95 -45.40 -1.52
CA GLY A 80 -2.02 -45.45 -0.52
C GLY A 80 -2.19 -44.18 0.32
N GLU A 81 -1.29 -43.20 0.22
CA GLU A 81 -1.40 -41.91 0.93
C GLU A 81 -1.14 -40.72 0.00
N ARG A 82 -1.64 -39.56 0.42
CA ARG A 82 -1.37 -38.32 -0.31
C ARG A 82 0.05 -37.81 0.01
N PRO A 83 0.81 -37.36 -1.01
CA PRO A 83 2.11 -36.73 -0.78
C PRO A 83 1.96 -35.45 0.04
N ARG A 84 2.96 -35.16 0.89
CA ARG A 84 2.95 -34.01 1.81
C ARG A 84 3.77 -32.83 1.28
N SER A 85 4.87 -33.14 0.60
CA SER A 85 5.77 -32.19 -0.04
C SER A 85 5.63 -32.16 -1.56
N PHE A 86 5.94 -31.01 -2.14
CA PHE A 86 5.94 -30.77 -3.58
C PHE A 86 7.25 -30.14 -4.05
N ARG A 87 7.62 -30.42 -5.31
CA ARG A 87 8.66 -29.70 -6.04
C ARG A 87 8.24 -29.46 -7.48
N ALA A 88 8.25 -28.21 -7.90
CA ALA A 88 7.98 -27.82 -9.28
C ALA A 88 9.11 -28.27 -10.21
N GLY A 89 8.76 -28.92 -11.31
CA GLY A 89 9.67 -29.16 -12.42
C GLY A 89 10.20 -27.83 -12.97
N ARG A 90 11.51 -27.82 -13.30
CA ARG A 90 12.22 -26.63 -13.78
C ARG A 90 12.09 -25.40 -12.88
N TRP A 91 11.82 -25.60 -11.58
CA TRP A 91 11.62 -24.52 -10.60
C TRP A 91 10.47 -23.57 -10.94
N GLY A 92 9.51 -24.01 -11.77
CA GLY A 92 8.42 -23.20 -12.28
C GLY A 92 7.32 -22.90 -11.26
N PHE A 93 7.67 -22.38 -10.09
CA PHE A 93 6.78 -22.13 -8.96
C PHE A 93 6.35 -20.67 -8.88
N GLY A 94 5.06 -20.43 -8.61
CA GLY A 94 4.51 -19.09 -8.44
C GLY A 94 3.26 -19.08 -7.56
N ALA A 95 2.68 -17.90 -7.35
CA ALA A 95 1.54 -17.69 -6.46
C ALA A 95 0.34 -18.61 -6.79
N SER A 96 0.02 -18.76 -8.07
CA SER A 96 -1.07 -19.66 -8.52
C SER A 96 -0.76 -21.13 -8.28
N THR A 97 0.52 -21.51 -8.35
CA THR A 97 0.99 -22.86 -8.02
C THR A 97 0.83 -23.12 -6.52
N ALA A 98 1.31 -22.21 -5.67
CA ALA A 98 1.14 -22.29 -4.23
C ALA A 98 -0.35 -22.41 -3.81
N ALA A 99 -1.24 -21.61 -4.44
CA ALA A 99 -2.68 -21.72 -4.22
C ALA A 99 -3.25 -23.09 -4.62
N ALA A 100 -2.77 -23.67 -5.73
CA ALA A 100 -3.18 -24.98 -6.20
C ALA A 100 -2.68 -26.12 -5.29
N LEU A 101 -1.46 -26.00 -4.77
CA LEU A 101 -0.90 -26.94 -3.78
C LEU A 101 -1.77 -26.99 -2.51
N LEU A 102 -2.12 -25.83 -1.96
CA LEU A 102 -2.99 -25.74 -0.77
C LEU A 102 -4.35 -26.42 -1.01
N LYS A 103 -4.95 -26.20 -2.19
CA LYS A 103 -6.22 -26.85 -2.57
C LYS A 103 -6.10 -28.37 -2.68
N CYS A 104 -4.96 -28.88 -3.12
CA CYS A 104 -4.72 -30.32 -3.24
C CYS A 104 -4.29 -30.99 -1.93
N GLY A 105 -4.12 -30.22 -0.85
CA GLY A 105 -3.81 -30.72 0.48
C GLY A 105 -2.33 -30.71 0.85
N TYR A 106 -1.45 -30.19 0.00
CA TYR A 106 -0.03 -30.04 0.33
C TYR A 106 0.15 -29.04 1.49
N ARG A 107 1.22 -29.25 2.25
CA ARG A 107 1.63 -28.37 3.36
C ARG A 107 3.06 -27.89 3.23
N VAL A 108 3.84 -28.52 2.35
CA VAL A 108 5.25 -28.20 2.16
C VAL A 108 5.57 -28.08 0.67
N ASP A 109 6.31 -27.05 0.31
CA ASP A 109 6.92 -26.89 -1.02
C ASP A 109 8.44 -26.74 -0.88
N SER A 110 9.16 -27.13 -1.93
CA SER A 110 10.61 -26.95 -2.04
C SER A 110 10.99 -26.66 -3.47
N SER A 111 10.47 -25.54 -3.97
CA SER A 111 10.65 -25.10 -5.36
C SER A 111 11.42 -23.79 -5.51
N VAL A 112 11.61 -23.05 -4.42
CA VAL A 112 12.29 -21.75 -4.42
C VAL A 112 13.80 -21.95 -4.35
N THR A 113 14.50 -21.23 -5.24
CA THR A 113 15.97 -21.23 -5.39
C THR A 113 16.51 -19.82 -5.13
N PRO A 114 16.79 -19.44 -3.88
CA PRO A 114 17.26 -18.10 -3.54
C PRO A 114 18.42 -17.61 -4.42
N PHE A 115 18.45 -16.32 -4.73
CA PHE A 115 19.42 -15.69 -5.65
C PHE A 115 19.29 -16.06 -7.14
N GLU A 116 18.52 -17.08 -7.51
CA GLU A 116 18.37 -17.48 -8.90
C GLU A 116 17.23 -16.75 -9.61
N SER A 117 17.45 -16.46 -10.90
CA SER A 117 16.43 -15.91 -11.78
C SER A 117 16.28 -16.78 -13.03
N TRP A 118 15.15 -17.45 -13.13
CA TRP A 118 14.82 -18.32 -14.26
C TRP A 118 14.12 -17.57 -15.40
N ALA A 119 14.00 -16.24 -15.32
CA ALA A 119 13.30 -15.42 -16.31
C ALA A 119 13.87 -15.56 -17.73
N ARG A 120 15.16 -15.91 -17.89
CA ARG A 120 15.78 -16.16 -19.20
C ARG A 120 15.47 -17.54 -19.78
N TYR A 121 14.96 -18.45 -18.95
CA TYR A 121 14.64 -19.82 -19.34
C TYR A 121 13.12 -19.92 -19.38
N ASP A 122 12.56 -19.74 -20.58
CA ASP A 122 11.14 -19.96 -20.85
C ASP A 122 10.19 -19.14 -19.96
N ASP A 123 10.58 -17.89 -19.69
CA ASP A 123 9.85 -16.96 -18.83
C ASP A 123 9.58 -17.53 -17.42
N GLY A 124 10.56 -18.23 -16.85
CA GLY A 124 10.50 -18.79 -15.50
C GLY A 124 10.46 -17.73 -14.39
N PRO A 125 10.28 -18.16 -13.12
CA PRO A 125 10.16 -17.23 -12.00
C PRO A 125 11.52 -16.62 -11.62
N SER A 126 11.48 -15.49 -10.93
CA SER A 126 12.67 -14.96 -10.26
C SER A 126 12.55 -15.23 -8.76
N HIS A 127 13.55 -15.88 -8.19
CA HIS A 127 13.67 -16.16 -6.75
C HIS A 127 14.73 -15.27 -6.09
N VAL A 128 15.28 -14.29 -6.83
CA VAL A 128 16.15 -13.25 -6.28
C VAL A 128 15.40 -12.49 -5.19
N GLY A 129 15.96 -12.47 -3.98
CA GLY A 129 15.37 -11.85 -2.79
C GLY A 129 14.52 -12.79 -1.94
N ALA A 130 14.39 -14.07 -2.29
CA ALA A 130 13.77 -15.06 -1.42
C ALA A 130 14.58 -15.30 -0.12
N PRO A 131 13.91 -15.66 0.99
CA PRO A 131 14.57 -16.08 2.22
C PRO A 131 15.46 -17.31 2.03
N LEU A 132 16.51 -17.40 2.84
CA LEU A 132 17.42 -18.56 2.88
C LEU A 132 16.96 -19.65 3.84
N ASP A 133 16.26 -19.27 4.92
CA ASP A 133 15.68 -20.19 5.89
C ASP A 133 14.22 -20.52 5.52
N VAL A 134 13.66 -21.55 6.15
CA VAL A 134 12.27 -21.99 6.00
C VAL A 134 11.29 -20.84 6.30
N TYR A 135 10.29 -20.66 5.44
CA TYR A 135 9.28 -19.61 5.61
C TYR A 135 7.89 -20.07 5.19
N ARG A 136 6.87 -19.24 5.45
CA ARG A 136 5.46 -19.57 5.20
C ARG A 136 4.88 -18.74 4.06
N LEU A 137 3.94 -19.36 3.32
CA LEU A 137 3.21 -18.81 2.19
C LEU A 137 1.71 -19.07 2.35
N ASP A 138 0.89 -18.19 1.77
CA ASP A 138 -0.58 -18.27 1.80
C ASP A 138 -1.24 -18.55 0.44
N GLY A 139 -0.43 -18.62 -0.64
CA GLY A 139 -0.91 -18.81 -2.01
C GLY A 139 -1.53 -17.56 -2.67
N LEU A 140 -1.43 -16.37 -2.07
CA LEU A 140 -2.05 -15.15 -2.60
C LEU A 140 -1.04 -14.09 -3.08
N GLY A 141 0.21 -14.15 -2.60
CA GLY A 141 1.24 -13.15 -2.84
C GLY A 141 2.45 -13.64 -3.63
N ASP A 142 3.45 -12.77 -3.71
CA ASP A 142 4.77 -13.11 -4.23
C ASP A 142 5.40 -14.23 -3.40
N THR A 143 5.88 -15.29 -4.06
CA THR A 143 6.44 -16.48 -3.40
C THR A 143 7.74 -16.20 -2.66
N ARG A 144 8.34 -15.02 -2.82
CA ARG A 144 9.55 -14.59 -2.12
C ARG A 144 9.26 -13.87 -0.80
N VAL A 145 8.01 -13.51 -0.52
CA VAL A 145 7.65 -12.71 0.65
C VAL A 145 7.05 -13.63 1.72
N PRO A 146 7.69 -13.78 2.89
CA PRO A 146 7.14 -14.54 4.00
C PRO A 146 5.78 -14.02 4.44
N VAL A 147 4.84 -14.93 4.66
CA VAL A 147 3.51 -14.65 5.23
C VAL A 147 3.42 -15.33 6.59
N PRO A 148 3.45 -14.58 7.71
CA PRO A 148 3.19 -15.13 9.04
C PRO A 148 1.87 -15.91 9.06
N GLY A 149 1.87 -17.10 9.68
CA GLY A 149 0.68 -17.97 9.72
C GLY A 149 0.29 -18.64 8.39
N GLY A 150 1.07 -18.46 7.32
CA GLY A 150 0.83 -19.11 6.03
C GLY A 150 0.73 -20.64 6.14
N ALA A 151 -0.24 -21.23 5.44
CA ALA A 151 -0.56 -22.65 5.51
C ALA A 151 0.42 -23.54 4.73
N LEU A 152 1.15 -22.97 3.77
CA LEU A 152 2.19 -23.66 3.01
C LEU A 152 3.55 -23.28 3.58
N VAL A 153 4.39 -24.25 3.92
CA VAL A 153 5.78 -24.03 4.32
C VAL A 153 6.67 -24.20 3.10
N GLU A 154 7.43 -23.16 2.75
CA GLU A 154 8.49 -23.26 1.75
C GLU A 154 9.79 -23.68 2.45
N VAL A 155 10.43 -24.73 1.93
CA VAL A 155 11.77 -25.18 2.28
C VAL A 155 12.70 -24.88 1.10
N PRO A 156 13.35 -23.71 1.07
CA PRO A 156 14.17 -23.29 -0.06
C PRO A 156 15.31 -24.27 -0.33
N VAL A 157 15.67 -24.41 -1.61
CA VAL A 157 16.90 -25.10 -1.99
C VAL A 157 18.10 -24.28 -1.52
N THR A 158 19.16 -24.95 -1.11
CA THR A 158 20.35 -24.25 -0.63
C THR A 158 21.23 -23.82 -1.79
N CYS A 159 21.26 -22.52 -2.02
CA CYS A 159 22.14 -21.84 -2.97
C CYS A 159 22.61 -20.50 -2.42
N GLY A 160 23.76 -20.03 -2.89
CA GLY A 160 24.39 -18.81 -2.40
C GLY A 160 25.74 -18.56 -3.02
N TYR A 161 26.52 -17.66 -2.42
CA TYR A 161 27.82 -17.23 -2.94
C TYR A 161 28.97 -17.69 -2.05
N SER A 162 30.14 -17.88 -2.67
CA SER A 162 31.37 -18.32 -1.99
C SER A 162 31.96 -17.30 -1.00
N ARG A 163 31.45 -16.07 -0.93
CA ARG A 163 31.95 -15.00 -0.05
C ARG A 163 30.81 -14.20 0.60
N GLY A 164 31.02 -13.75 1.83
CA GLY A 164 30.07 -12.92 2.57
C GLY A 164 30.19 -11.41 2.29
N PRO A 165 29.24 -10.61 2.80
CA PRO A 165 27.98 -11.03 3.44
C PRO A 165 26.86 -11.30 2.42
N ILE A 166 26.28 -12.49 2.44
CA ILE A 166 25.26 -13.03 1.51
C ILE A 166 24.02 -12.12 1.34
N HIS A 167 23.58 -11.40 2.38
CA HIS A 167 22.45 -10.47 2.26
C HIS A 167 22.73 -9.25 1.35
N SER A 168 23.98 -8.80 1.28
CA SER A 168 24.38 -7.72 0.37
C SER A 168 24.44 -8.19 -1.09
N TRP A 169 24.61 -9.50 -1.31
CA TRP A 169 24.64 -10.08 -2.64
C TRP A 169 23.29 -10.05 -3.34
N ALA A 170 22.15 -10.02 -2.63
CA ALA A 170 20.85 -9.81 -3.31
C ALA A 170 20.82 -8.45 -4.05
N ARG A 171 21.38 -7.40 -3.43
CA ARG A 171 21.50 -6.05 -4.03
C ARG A 171 22.56 -6.02 -5.13
N LEU A 172 23.72 -6.62 -4.88
CA LEU A 172 24.83 -6.67 -5.84
C LEU A 172 24.52 -7.55 -7.05
N HIS A 173 23.73 -8.63 -6.89
CA HIS A 173 23.22 -9.44 -8.00
C HIS A 173 22.23 -8.66 -8.88
N GLY A 174 21.40 -7.80 -8.28
CA GLY A 174 20.55 -6.87 -9.03
C GLY A 174 21.37 -5.87 -9.85
N LEU A 175 22.46 -5.33 -9.28
CA LEU A 175 23.40 -4.43 -9.96
C LEU A 175 24.18 -5.12 -11.08
N LEU A 176 24.73 -6.31 -10.82
CA LEU A 176 25.49 -7.14 -11.78
C LEU A 176 24.61 -7.67 -12.92
N ASN A 177 23.29 -7.78 -12.71
CA ASN A 177 22.32 -8.15 -13.75
C ASN A 177 21.51 -6.96 -14.31
N SER A 178 21.91 -5.72 -14.00
CA SER A 178 21.34 -4.55 -14.67
C SER A 178 21.57 -4.61 -16.19
N PRO A 179 20.71 -4.00 -17.03
CA PRO A 179 20.90 -4.01 -18.49
C PRO A 179 22.31 -3.55 -18.92
N VAL A 180 22.88 -2.58 -18.20
CA VAL A 180 24.22 -2.04 -18.43
C VAL A 180 25.31 -3.05 -18.04
N ALA A 181 25.26 -3.60 -16.83
CA ALA A 181 26.23 -4.61 -16.38
C ALA A 181 26.16 -5.91 -17.22
N ARG A 182 24.97 -6.23 -17.74
CA ARG A 182 24.74 -7.33 -18.68
C ARG A 182 25.41 -7.08 -20.03
N GLY A 183 25.33 -5.86 -20.58
CA GLY A 183 26.02 -5.47 -21.82
C GLY A 183 27.54 -5.60 -21.70
N LEU A 184 28.09 -5.33 -20.52
CA LEU A 184 29.53 -5.36 -20.22
C LEU A 184 30.04 -6.71 -19.69
N ARG A 185 29.18 -7.74 -19.57
CA ARG A 185 29.53 -9.07 -19.05
C ARG A 185 30.21 -9.07 -17.66
N LEU A 186 29.99 -8.06 -16.83
CA LEU A 186 30.69 -7.87 -15.55
C LEU A 186 30.51 -9.05 -14.58
N GLY A 187 29.29 -9.63 -14.51
CA GLY A 187 29.03 -10.82 -13.70
C GLY A 187 29.80 -12.06 -14.18
N ALA A 188 29.94 -12.24 -15.50
CA ALA A 188 30.69 -13.35 -16.07
C ALA A 188 32.21 -13.17 -15.88
N MET A 189 32.70 -11.93 -15.95
CA MET A 189 34.11 -11.59 -15.69
C MET A 189 34.46 -11.79 -14.21
N ALA A 190 33.61 -11.36 -13.27
CA ALA A 190 33.84 -11.56 -11.84
C ALA A 190 33.80 -13.04 -11.43
N SER A 191 32.95 -13.85 -12.08
CA SER A 191 32.93 -15.31 -11.93
C SER A 191 34.20 -15.96 -12.51
N ARG A 192 34.63 -15.56 -13.72
CA ARG A 192 35.88 -16.05 -14.36
C ARG A 192 37.14 -15.66 -13.58
N ALA A 193 37.14 -14.52 -12.91
CA ALA A 193 38.24 -14.05 -12.08
C ALA A 193 38.28 -14.71 -10.68
N GLY A 194 37.36 -15.63 -10.38
CA GLY A 194 37.32 -16.33 -9.08
C GLY A 194 36.94 -15.43 -7.89
N VAL A 195 36.44 -14.22 -8.15
CA VAL A 195 36.14 -13.25 -7.09
C VAL A 195 34.81 -13.60 -6.40
N ILE A 196 33.84 -14.14 -7.15
CA ILE A 196 32.48 -14.45 -6.68
C ILE A 196 31.98 -15.68 -7.43
N ARG A 197 31.66 -16.78 -6.71
CA ARG A 197 31.09 -17.99 -7.30
C ARG A 197 29.70 -18.24 -6.73
N HIS A 198 28.71 -18.42 -7.60
CA HIS A 198 27.40 -18.93 -7.21
C HIS A 198 27.48 -20.44 -7.06
N ILE A 199 26.98 -20.98 -5.94
CA ILE A 199 27.08 -22.38 -5.54
C ILE A 199 25.68 -22.87 -5.21
N VAL A 200 25.32 -24.05 -5.72
CA VAL A 200 24.10 -24.78 -5.37
C VAL A 200 24.53 -26.08 -4.71
N LEU A 201 23.88 -26.50 -3.63
CA LEU A 201 24.23 -27.77 -2.96
C LEU A 201 23.79 -28.98 -3.77
N THR A 202 24.61 -29.38 -4.73
CA THR A 202 24.43 -30.61 -5.51
C THR A 202 25.79 -31.20 -5.93
N PRO A 203 26.01 -32.51 -5.72
CA PRO A 203 27.26 -33.17 -6.15
C PRO A 203 27.35 -33.33 -7.67
N GLU A 204 26.27 -33.06 -8.43
CA GLU A 204 26.24 -33.21 -9.89
C GLU A 204 27.11 -32.19 -10.62
N VAL A 205 27.23 -30.99 -10.06
CA VAL A 205 27.98 -29.88 -10.68
C VAL A 205 28.95 -29.20 -9.73
N GLU A 206 28.80 -29.34 -8.41
CA GLU A 206 29.68 -28.70 -7.43
C GLU A 206 30.68 -29.67 -6.79
N PRO A 207 31.98 -29.34 -6.78
CA PRO A 207 32.95 -29.98 -5.91
C PRO A 207 32.57 -29.87 -4.43
N VAL A 208 32.89 -30.91 -3.65
CA VAL A 208 32.60 -30.99 -2.21
C VAL A 208 33.13 -29.78 -1.44
N GLU A 209 34.32 -29.26 -1.78
CA GLU A 209 34.89 -28.09 -1.11
C GLU A 209 34.03 -26.83 -1.22
N ASN A 210 33.38 -26.63 -2.38
CA ASN A 210 32.50 -25.48 -2.58
C ASN A 210 31.21 -25.65 -1.78
N MET A 211 30.67 -26.86 -1.77
CA MET A 211 29.50 -27.19 -0.96
C MET A 211 29.79 -26.92 0.53
N LEU A 212 30.94 -27.37 1.04
CA LEU A 212 31.35 -27.11 2.43
C LEU A 212 31.58 -25.61 2.71
N THR A 213 32.13 -24.88 1.74
CA THR A 213 32.34 -23.44 1.84
C THR A 213 31.01 -22.69 1.99
N LEU A 214 30.03 -23.00 1.12
CA LEU A 214 28.69 -22.43 1.22
C LEU A 214 28.03 -22.80 2.55
N SER A 215 28.11 -24.07 2.96
CA SER A 215 27.50 -24.55 4.20
C SER A 215 28.05 -23.87 5.44
N ARG A 216 29.37 -23.70 5.56
CA ARG A 216 29.98 -22.93 6.67
C ARG A 216 29.45 -21.52 6.74
N HIS A 217 29.30 -20.87 5.58
CA HIS A 217 28.83 -19.49 5.53
C HIS A 217 27.37 -19.36 5.95
N LEU A 218 26.51 -20.24 5.46
CA LEU A 218 25.07 -20.22 5.78
C LEU A 218 24.83 -20.58 7.25
N ILE A 219 25.54 -21.59 7.78
CA ILE A 219 25.48 -21.95 9.20
C ILE A 219 25.94 -20.76 10.06
N GLY A 220 27.05 -20.10 9.70
CA GLY A 220 27.54 -18.91 10.40
C GLY A 220 26.57 -17.72 10.39
N GLN A 221 25.59 -17.70 9.48
CA GLN A 221 24.52 -16.70 9.42
C GLN A 221 23.23 -17.14 10.10
N GLY A 222 23.23 -18.31 10.76
CA GLY A 222 22.07 -18.83 11.46
C GLY A 222 21.04 -19.51 10.55
N VAL A 223 21.37 -19.84 9.30
CA VAL A 223 20.50 -20.69 8.46
C VAL A 223 20.46 -22.09 9.07
N ARG A 224 19.25 -22.61 9.30
CA ARG A 224 19.04 -23.84 10.08
C ARG A 224 18.81 -25.09 9.25
N HIS A 225 18.83 -24.99 7.93
CA HIS A 225 18.78 -26.16 7.03
C HIS A 225 19.79 -26.06 5.89
N LEU A 226 20.21 -27.24 5.42
CA LEU A 226 21.02 -27.40 4.21
C LEU A 226 20.35 -28.46 3.34
N HIS A 227 20.01 -28.10 2.11
CA HIS A 227 19.25 -28.91 1.17
C HIS A 227 20.17 -29.37 0.04
N VAL A 228 20.63 -30.63 0.11
CA VAL A 228 21.38 -31.27 -0.96
C VAL A 228 20.41 -31.94 -1.94
N SER A 229 20.58 -31.71 -3.24
CA SER A 229 19.71 -32.29 -4.27
C SER A 229 20.49 -32.91 -5.43
N LEU A 230 19.93 -33.94 -6.05
CA LEU A 230 20.43 -34.58 -7.27
C LEU A 230 19.29 -35.29 -8.01
N HIS A 231 19.48 -35.60 -9.28
CA HIS A 231 18.52 -36.32 -10.09
C HIS A 231 18.73 -37.82 -9.93
N SER A 232 17.68 -38.58 -9.60
CA SER A 232 17.80 -40.04 -9.47
C SER A 232 18.33 -40.74 -10.74
N PRO A 233 18.10 -40.27 -11.98
CA PRO A 233 18.76 -40.83 -13.16
C PRO A 233 20.28 -40.70 -13.14
N SER A 234 20.87 -39.72 -12.42
CA SER A 234 22.33 -39.60 -12.26
C SER A 234 22.95 -40.72 -11.43
N LEU A 235 22.14 -41.56 -10.78
CA LEU A 235 22.60 -42.77 -10.08
C LEU A 235 22.73 -43.98 -11.02
N ARG A 236 22.45 -43.81 -12.32
CA ARG A 236 22.62 -44.84 -13.34
C ARG A 236 23.47 -44.31 -14.51
N PRO A 237 24.51 -45.04 -14.94
CA PRO A 237 25.36 -44.60 -16.03
C PRO A 237 24.58 -44.32 -17.32
N GLY A 238 24.87 -43.19 -17.95
CA GLY A 238 24.41 -42.84 -19.30
C GLY A 238 23.01 -42.23 -19.38
N LEU A 239 22.31 -42.01 -18.26
CA LEU A 239 20.97 -41.39 -18.27
C LEU A 239 20.99 -39.87 -18.09
N THR A 240 22.11 -39.29 -17.65
CA THR A 240 22.28 -37.84 -17.50
C THR A 240 23.67 -37.42 -17.96
N PRO A 241 23.85 -36.14 -18.36
CA PRO A 241 25.18 -35.60 -18.66
C PRO A 241 26.10 -35.55 -17.42
N PHE A 242 25.55 -35.65 -16.21
CA PHE A 242 26.31 -35.59 -14.96
C PHE A 242 26.99 -36.91 -14.60
N ALA A 243 26.44 -38.04 -15.07
CA ALA A 243 26.97 -39.38 -14.82
C ALA A 243 26.86 -40.27 -16.08
N SER A 244 27.86 -40.17 -16.94
CA SER A 244 27.91 -40.95 -18.18
C SER A 244 28.46 -42.36 -17.97
N THR A 245 29.33 -42.55 -16.96
CA THR A 245 30.02 -43.80 -16.67
C THR A 245 29.74 -44.31 -15.25
N ARG A 246 30.11 -45.57 -14.97
CA ARG A 246 30.03 -46.12 -13.61
C ARG A 246 30.92 -45.36 -12.63
N ALA A 247 32.11 -44.97 -13.08
CA ALA A 247 33.05 -44.18 -12.27
C ALA A 247 32.46 -42.81 -11.88
N ASP A 248 31.64 -42.19 -12.75
CA ASP A 248 30.94 -40.95 -12.42
C ASP A 248 29.89 -41.16 -11.31
N VAL A 249 29.14 -42.26 -11.37
CA VAL A 249 28.17 -42.62 -10.31
C VAL A 249 28.89 -42.85 -8.98
N ASP A 250 29.99 -43.62 -9.00
CA ASP A 250 30.79 -43.87 -7.78
C ASP A 250 31.44 -42.59 -7.25
N ARG A 251 31.75 -41.61 -8.12
CA ARG A 251 32.17 -40.26 -7.71
C ARG A 251 31.04 -39.51 -7.00
N LEU A 252 29.80 -39.58 -7.47
CA LEU A 252 28.65 -38.92 -6.82
C LEU A 252 28.42 -39.48 -5.41
N TYR A 253 28.46 -40.80 -5.24
CA TYR A 253 28.35 -41.43 -3.92
C TYR A 253 29.48 -40.99 -2.99
N ARG A 254 30.74 -41.08 -3.44
CA ARG A 254 31.89 -40.61 -2.65
C ARG A 254 31.81 -39.13 -2.30
N ALA A 255 31.27 -38.29 -3.19
CA ALA A 255 31.08 -36.88 -2.91
C ALA A 255 30.04 -36.64 -1.81
N LEU A 256 28.94 -37.40 -1.80
CA LEU A 256 27.95 -37.35 -0.73
C LEU A 256 28.52 -37.81 0.61
N ASP A 257 29.22 -38.95 0.64
CA ASP A 257 29.86 -39.48 1.85
C ASP A 257 30.86 -38.47 2.42
N THR A 258 31.78 -38.00 1.57
CA THR A 258 32.81 -37.01 1.95
C THR A 258 32.18 -35.71 2.44
N TYR A 259 31.09 -35.26 1.81
CA TYR A 259 30.39 -34.04 2.20
C TYR A 259 29.74 -34.19 3.58
N VAL A 260 28.99 -35.27 3.81
CA VAL A 260 28.34 -35.53 5.10
C VAL A 260 29.37 -35.69 6.22
N ASP A 261 30.42 -36.49 5.98
CA ASP A 261 31.49 -36.72 6.95
C ASP A 261 32.17 -35.41 7.35
N ARG A 262 32.60 -34.61 6.36
CA ARG A 262 33.32 -33.36 6.65
C ARG A 262 32.43 -32.25 7.18
N LEU A 263 31.15 -32.24 6.81
CA LEU A 263 30.18 -31.32 7.39
C LEU A 263 29.94 -31.64 8.87
N SER A 264 29.88 -32.92 9.23
CA SER A 264 29.69 -33.36 10.63
C SER A 264 30.84 -32.95 11.55
N ALA A 265 32.04 -32.74 10.99
CA ALA A 265 33.21 -32.29 11.75
C ALA A 265 33.09 -30.86 12.30
N PHE A 266 32.18 -30.03 11.78
CA PHE A 266 32.00 -28.64 12.25
C PHE A 266 30.53 -28.22 12.45
N ALA A 267 29.57 -29.13 12.32
CA ALA A 267 28.17 -28.85 12.60
C ALA A 267 27.45 -30.09 13.15
N SER A 268 26.53 -29.90 14.10
CA SER A 268 25.63 -30.97 14.53
C SER A 268 24.58 -31.22 13.45
N LEU A 269 24.50 -32.45 12.94
CA LEU A 269 23.64 -32.80 11.83
C LEU A 269 22.46 -33.67 12.26
N GLN A 270 21.27 -33.28 11.81
CA GLN A 270 20.09 -34.13 11.88
C GLN A 270 19.55 -34.34 10.46
N CYS A 271 19.55 -35.58 10.00
CA CYS A 271 18.93 -35.93 8.73
C CYS A 271 17.40 -35.84 8.85
N ALA A 272 16.77 -35.23 7.86
CA ALA A 272 15.33 -35.01 7.81
C ALA A 272 14.84 -35.05 6.36
N THR A 273 13.63 -35.58 6.15
CA THR A 273 12.92 -35.37 4.89
C THR A 273 12.51 -33.89 4.76
N VAL A 274 12.10 -33.45 3.57
CA VAL A 274 11.61 -32.08 3.35
C VAL A 274 10.41 -31.77 4.24
N ALA A 275 9.46 -32.71 4.41
CA ALA A 275 8.35 -32.51 5.33
C ALA A 275 8.77 -32.44 6.80
N GLU A 276 9.71 -33.28 7.23
CA GLU A 276 10.22 -33.23 8.61
C GLU A 276 11.01 -31.95 8.90
N ALA A 277 11.79 -31.47 7.93
CA ALA A 277 12.50 -30.20 8.03
C ALA A 277 11.51 -29.04 8.18
N ALA A 278 10.44 -29.04 7.37
CA ALA A 278 9.36 -28.05 7.48
C ALA A 278 8.70 -28.08 8.86
N GLU A 279 8.38 -29.25 9.40
CA GLU A 279 7.75 -29.39 10.73
C GLU A 279 8.65 -28.89 11.87
N ARG A 280 9.95 -29.18 11.81
CA ARG A 280 10.90 -28.82 12.87
C ARG A 280 11.30 -27.35 12.82
N LEU A 281 11.43 -26.78 11.62
CA LEU A 281 12.02 -25.44 11.43
C LEU A 281 10.99 -24.35 11.23
N ALA A 282 9.80 -24.66 10.70
CA ALA A 282 8.76 -23.67 10.57
C ALA A 282 8.29 -23.27 11.97
N LYS A 283 8.34 -21.96 12.25
CA LYS A 283 7.64 -21.41 13.42
C LYS A 283 6.19 -21.90 13.40
N PRO A 284 5.59 -22.29 14.55
CA PRO A 284 4.18 -22.67 14.59
C PRO A 284 3.37 -21.59 13.89
N ALA A 285 2.41 -21.99 13.04
CA ALA A 285 1.35 -21.05 12.73
C ALA A 285 0.78 -20.62 14.08
N THR A 286 0.81 -19.33 14.39
CA THR A 286 0.29 -18.79 15.65
C THR A 286 -1.15 -19.25 15.79
N ALA A 287 -1.36 -20.33 16.55
CA ALA A 287 -2.67 -20.86 16.87
C ALA A 287 -3.30 -19.85 17.83
N GLY A 288 -4.00 -18.86 17.27
CA GLY A 288 -4.59 -17.78 18.04
C GLY A 288 -4.94 -16.51 17.26
N GLU A 289 -4.33 -16.26 16.09
CA GLU A 289 -4.80 -15.14 15.25
C GLU A 289 -5.98 -15.59 14.38
N PRO A 290 -7.17 -14.96 14.51
CA PRO A 290 -8.26 -15.22 13.59
C PRO A 290 -7.79 -14.92 12.15
N PRO A 291 -8.32 -15.63 11.13
CA PRO A 291 -7.91 -15.42 9.75
C PRO A 291 -8.02 -13.94 9.41
N ALA A 292 -6.89 -13.34 8.98
CA ALA A 292 -6.82 -11.90 8.76
C ALA A 292 -7.96 -11.42 7.86
N ARG A 293 -8.82 -10.55 8.41
CA ARG A 293 -9.92 -9.93 7.68
C ARG A 293 -9.37 -9.19 6.48
N ARG A 294 -9.97 -9.35 5.31
CA ARG A 294 -9.42 -8.85 4.05
C ARG A 294 -10.13 -7.56 3.65
N LEU A 295 -9.36 -6.50 3.47
CA LEU A 295 -9.84 -5.19 3.05
C LEU A 295 -9.27 -4.82 1.68
N VAL A 296 -10.13 -4.44 0.74
CA VAL A 296 -9.68 -3.78 -0.50
C VAL A 296 -10.02 -2.30 -0.41
N VAL A 297 -9.02 -1.44 -0.49
CA VAL A 297 -9.18 0.02 -0.52
C VAL A 297 -8.93 0.52 -1.93
N ILE A 298 -9.81 1.36 -2.44
CA ILE A 298 -9.71 2.02 -3.74
C ILE A 298 -9.48 3.50 -3.46
N SER A 299 -8.25 3.96 -3.68
CA SER A 299 -7.85 5.35 -3.45
C SER A 299 -7.00 5.81 -4.61
N TYR A 300 -7.43 6.85 -5.32
CA TYR A 300 -6.71 7.34 -6.49
C TYR A 300 -5.28 7.76 -6.13
N HIS A 301 -5.13 8.53 -5.06
CA HIS A 301 -3.84 8.95 -4.51
C HIS A 301 -3.35 7.94 -3.46
N HIS A 302 -2.04 7.75 -3.40
CA HIS A 302 -1.36 6.99 -2.37
C HIS A 302 0.13 7.42 -2.34
N PRO A 303 0.78 7.47 -1.17
CA PRO A 303 2.22 7.71 -1.09
C PRO A 303 3.03 6.87 -2.10
N PRO A 304 4.00 7.46 -2.82
CA PRO A 304 4.66 8.74 -2.57
C PRO A 304 3.97 10.00 -3.12
N ASP A 305 2.76 9.90 -3.67
CA ASP A 305 1.96 11.08 -4.04
C ASP A 305 1.70 11.94 -2.78
N SER A 306 2.06 13.22 -2.83
CA SER A 306 1.89 14.18 -1.73
C SER A 306 0.45 14.68 -1.55
N SER A 307 -0.47 14.22 -2.40
CA SER A 307 -1.88 14.57 -2.32
C SER A 307 -2.49 14.08 -1.01
N ILE A 308 -3.05 15.01 -0.23
CA ILE A 308 -3.66 14.76 1.09
C ILE A 308 -4.68 13.62 1.03
N GLY A 309 -5.38 13.46 -0.10
CA GLY A 309 -6.37 12.41 -0.30
C GLY A 309 -5.83 10.99 -0.16
N GLY A 310 -4.52 10.76 -0.34
CA GLY A 310 -3.89 9.45 -0.16
C GLY A 310 -3.46 9.13 1.27
N MET A 311 -3.35 10.13 2.14
CA MET A 311 -2.76 9.96 3.49
C MET A 311 -3.69 9.20 4.43
N ARG A 312 -5.00 9.45 4.36
CA ARG A 312 -6.00 8.84 5.26
C ARG A 312 -5.95 7.32 5.27
N TRP A 313 -6.03 6.71 4.09
CA TRP A 313 -6.03 5.25 4.00
C TRP A 313 -4.63 4.64 4.02
N ALA A 314 -3.58 5.43 3.76
CA ALA A 314 -2.21 5.00 4.05
C ALA A 314 -2.02 4.81 5.57
N GLY A 315 -2.37 5.82 6.38
CA GLY A 315 -2.27 5.75 7.83
C GLY A 315 -3.23 4.74 8.45
N LEU A 316 -4.53 4.75 8.08
CA LEU A 316 -5.50 3.79 8.63
C LEU A 316 -5.11 2.34 8.36
N THR A 317 -4.61 1.99 7.16
CA THR A 317 -4.27 0.59 6.86
C THR A 317 -3.05 0.09 7.63
N GLN A 318 -2.13 0.98 8.04
CA GLN A 318 -1.02 0.65 8.94
C GLN A 318 -1.54 0.17 10.30
N TYR A 319 -2.53 0.86 10.87
CA TYR A 319 -3.05 0.55 12.21
C TYR A 319 -4.23 -0.43 12.22
N LEU A 320 -4.88 -0.68 11.08
CA LEU A 320 -5.81 -1.81 10.93
C LEU A 320 -5.11 -3.17 10.95
N ARG A 321 -3.81 -3.22 10.59
CA ARG A 321 -3.01 -4.45 10.60
C ARG A 321 -2.96 -5.15 11.97
N PRO A 322 -2.55 -4.51 13.08
CA PRO A 322 -2.58 -5.14 14.40
C PRO A 322 -3.99 -5.51 14.87
N LEU A 323 -5.04 -4.94 14.26
CA LEU A 323 -6.44 -5.30 14.50
C LEU A 323 -6.91 -6.49 13.64
N GLY A 324 -5.98 -7.23 13.04
CA GLY A 324 -6.26 -8.45 12.27
C GLY A 324 -6.71 -8.19 10.82
N TRP A 325 -6.51 -6.98 10.27
CA TRP A 325 -6.79 -6.72 8.86
C TRP A 325 -5.57 -6.87 7.97
N ARG A 326 -5.79 -7.40 6.78
CA ARG A 326 -4.85 -7.34 5.67
C ARG A 326 -5.45 -6.52 4.53
N SER A 327 -4.68 -5.56 4.03
CA SER A 327 -5.20 -4.52 3.14
C SER A 327 -4.57 -4.60 1.75
N TRP A 328 -5.39 -4.38 0.72
CA TRP A 328 -4.95 -4.22 -0.67
C TRP A 328 -5.40 -2.85 -1.18
N ILE A 329 -4.46 -1.98 -1.53
CA ILE A 329 -4.76 -0.62 -1.99
C ILE A 329 -4.64 -0.56 -3.51
N VAL A 330 -5.74 -0.31 -4.20
CA VAL A 330 -5.79 -0.07 -5.65
C VAL A 330 -5.69 1.43 -5.90
N THR A 331 -4.63 1.86 -6.60
CA THR A 331 -4.27 3.27 -6.73
C THR A 331 -3.80 3.65 -8.14
N ALA A 332 -3.93 4.93 -8.50
CA ALA A 332 -3.35 5.50 -9.72
C ALA A 332 -1.86 5.83 -9.56
N ALA A 333 -1.38 5.98 -8.31
CA ALA A 333 0.01 6.24 -8.00
C ALA A 333 0.94 5.10 -8.45
N ALA A 334 2.18 5.45 -8.79
CA ALA A 334 3.21 4.46 -9.10
C ALA A 334 3.46 3.57 -7.86
N SER A 335 3.66 2.26 -8.08
CA SER A 335 4.02 1.37 -6.97
C SER A 335 5.36 1.84 -6.35
N PRO A 336 5.40 2.15 -5.04
CA PRO A 336 6.67 2.33 -4.36
C PRO A 336 7.46 1.02 -4.36
N PRO A 337 8.80 1.06 -4.17
CA PRO A 337 9.57 -0.15 -3.90
C PRO A 337 8.97 -0.90 -2.69
N PRO A 338 9.05 -2.24 -2.65
CA PRO A 338 8.48 -3.02 -1.55
C PRO A 338 9.08 -2.54 -0.23
N THR A 339 8.28 -1.85 0.59
CA THR A 339 8.64 -1.52 1.97
C THR A 339 8.43 -2.76 2.82
N ASN A 340 9.33 -2.98 3.78
CA ASN A 340 9.37 -4.18 4.64
C ASN A 340 8.20 -4.24 5.67
N GLY A 341 6.99 -3.86 5.29
CA GLY A 341 5.79 -3.94 6.11
C GLY A 341 4.85 -5.03 5.60
N ALA A 342 4.98 -6.25 6.13
CA ALA A 342 4.13 -7.40 5.78
C ALA A 342 2.66 -7.18 6.24
N GLY A 343 1.85 -6.45 5.47
CA GLY A 343 0.42 -6.25 5.81
C GLY A 343 -0.42 -5.48 4.79
N THR A 344 0.17 -4.57 4.02
CA THR A 344 -0.53 -3.78 2.99
C THR A 344 0.09 -4.02 1.61
N VAL A 345 -0.73 -4.42 0.64
CA VAL A 345 -0.31 -4.69 -0.74
C VAL A 345 -0.79 -3.56 -1.64
N ILE A 346 0.15 -2.85 -2.27
CA ILE A 346 -0.18 -1.76 -3.21
C ILE A 346 -0.32 -2.33 -4.61
N VAL A 347 -1.48 -2.09 -5.23
CA VAL A 347 -1.81 -2.50 -6.60
C VAL A 347 -1.89 -1.25 -7.46
N SER A 348 -0.75 -0.88 -8.04
CA SER A 348 -0.66 0.27 -8.94
C SER A 348 -1.40 0.02 -10.26
N CYS A 349 -2.23 0.98 -10.65
CA CYS A 349 -3.03 1.01 -11.86
C CYS A 349 -2.93 2.41 -12.48
N PRO A 350 -1.83 2.77 -13.16
CA PRO A 350 -1.70 4.13 -13.70
C PRO A 350 -2.77 4.43 -14.77
N PRO A 351 -3.29 5.69 -14.81
CA PRO A 351 -4.28 6.10 -15.79
C PRO A 351 -3.72 6.03 -17.21
N ARG A 352 -4.58 5.76 -18.20
CA ARG A 352 -4.22 5.90 -19.63
C ARG A 352 -4.72 7.22 -20.17
N THR A 353 -3.95 7.83 -21.07
CA THR A 353 -4.38 9.00 -21.83
C THR A 353 -5.63 8.65 -22.65
N THR A 354 -6.68 9.45 -22.47
CA THR A 354 -7.95 9.32 -23.20
C THR A 354 -7.96 10.20 -24.45
N LEU A 355 -8.87 9.94 -25.39
CA LEU A 355 -9.08 10.83 -26.55
C LEU A 355 -9.44 12.26 -26.11
N ASN A 356 -10.16 12.39 -25.00
CA ASN A 356 -10.46 13.69 -24.38
C ASN A 356 -9.20 14.41 -23.86
N ASP A 357 -8.22 13.66 -23.32
CA ASP A 357 -6.92 14.23 -22.92
C ASP A 357 -6.14 14.77 -24.10
N LEU A 358 -6.14 14.04 -25.21
CA LEU A 358 -5.50 14.47 -26.45
C LEU A 358 -6.19 15.72 -27.00
N TYR A 359 -7.53 15.69 -27.11
CA TYR A 359 -8.33 16.84 -27.56
C TYR A 359 -8.08 18.09 -26.71
N ARG A 360 -8.04 17.97 -25.37
CA ARG A 360 -7.68 19.08 -24.47
C ARG A 360 -6.26 19.59 -24.68
N ARG A 361 -5.27 18.70 -24.86
CA ARG A 361 -3.87 19.10 -25.15
C ARG A 361 -3.75 19.90 -26.44
N PHE A 362 -4.43 19.47 -27.51
CA PHE A 362 -4.47 20.20 -28.78
C PHE A 362 -5.15 21.57 -28.62
N ARG A 363 -6.25 21.64 -27.86
CA ARG A 363 -6.97 22.91 -27.64
C ARG A 363 -6.20 23.90 -26.76
N ILE A 364 -5.55 23.43 -25.69
CA ILE A 364 -4.73 24.28 -24.80
C ILE A 364 -3.51 24.82 -25.56
N ARG A 365 -2.91 24.02 -26.43
CA ARG A 365 -1.78 24.42 -27.28
C ARG A 365 -2.17 25.52 -28.29
N ASN A 366 -3.39 25.50 -28.83
CA ASN A 366 -3.89 26.58 -29.68
C ASN A 366 -4.22 27.87 -28.91
N THR A 367 -4.61 27.80 -27.64
CA THR A 367 -4.75 28.98 -26.78
C THR A 367 -3.42 29.57 -26.32
N VAL A 368 -2.38 28.75 -26.08
CA VAL A 368 -1.04 29.23 -25.67
C VAL A 368 -0.27 29.86 -26.85
N VAL A 369 -0.43 29.34 -28.06
CA VAL A 369 0.16 29.94 -29.28
C VAL A 369 -0.56 31.25 -29.67
N GLY A 370 -1.83 31.41 -29.31
CA GLY A 370 -2.56 32.69 -29.45
C GLY A 370 -2.30 33.70 -28.33
N ALA A 371 -1.89 33.24 -27.13
CA ALA A 371 -1.54 34.11 -26.01
C ALA A 371 -0.10 34.64 -26.07
N ALA A 372 0.81 33.93 -26.75
CA ALA A 372 2.17 34.41 -27.02
C ALA A 372 2.22 35.55 -28.05
N SER A 373 1.11 35.81 -28.76
CA SER A 373 0.96 36.89 -29.74
C SER A 373 0.03 38.03 -29.30
N ALA A 374 -0.42 38.01 -28.03
CA ALA A 374 -1.20 39.10 -27.42
C ALA A 374 -0.47 39.62 -26.18
N GLY A 375 0.48 40.53 -26.41
CA GLY A 375 0.98 41.41 -25.36
C GLY A 375 -0.10 42.40 -24.91
N GLU A 376 0.01 42.77 -23.63
CA GLU A 376 -0.49 44.00 -23.02
C GLU A 376 -1.99 44.18 -22.76
N GLY A 377 -2.23 44.78 -21.60
CA GLY A 377 -3.47 45.26 -21.01
C GLY A 377 -4.68 45.38 -21.92
N ARG A 378 -5.73 44.63 -21.57
CA ARG A 378 -7.12 45.06 -21.71
C ARG A 378 -7.97 44.25 -20.75
N ASP A 379 -8.56 44.94 -19.78
CA ASP A 379 -9.83 44.53 -19.18
C ASP A 379 -10.81 44.29 -20.33
N THR A 380 -11.09 43.03 -20.64
CA THR A 380 -12.25 42.71 -21.47
C THR A 380 -13.49 42.87 -20.58
N PRO A 381 -14.40 43.81 -20.90
CA PRO A 381 -15.69 43.86 -20.23
C PRO A 381 -16.38 42.51 -20.45
N MET A 382 -17.10 42.04 -19.43
CA MET A 382 -17.99 40.89 -19.56
C MET A 382 -18.93 41.10 -20.75
N SER A 383 -18.62 40.51 -21.90
CA SER A 383 -19.57 40.40 -23.00
C SER A 383 -20.67 39.45 -22.56
N ASN A 384 -21.94 39.88 -22.67
CA ASN A 384 -23.11 39.04 -22.46
C ASN A 384 -22.95 37.67 -23.14
N GLY A 385 -22.68 36.64 -22.34
CA GLY A 385 -22.42 35.29 -22.81
C GLY A 385 -23.70 34.66 -23.35
N GLY A 386 -23.92 34.74 -24.66
CA GLY A 386 -25.03 34.06 -25.33
C GLY A 386 -24.97 32.54 -25.17
N VAL A 387 -26.06 31.86 -25.55
CA VAL A 387 -26.26 30.39 -25.47
C VAL A 387 -25.06 29.58 -25.97
N LEU A 388 -24.34 30.06 -26.98
CA LEU A 388 -23.14 29.41 -27.52
C LEU A 388 -21.96 29.35 -26.53
N ALA A 389 -21.77 30.37 -25.70
CA ALA A 389 -20.74 30.38 -24.66
C ALA A 389 -21.07 29.35 -23.56
N GLN A 390 -22.34 29.23 -23.19
CA GLN A 390 -22.83 28.23 -22.24
C GLN A 390 -22.69 26.80 -22.79
N LEU A 391 -23.04 26.56 -24.06
CA LEU A 391 -22.87 25.27 -24.72
C LEU A 391 -21.39 24.85 -24.81
N ARG A 392 -20.49 25.79 -25.10
CA ARG A 392 -19.04 25.54 -25.10
C ARG A 392 -18.52 25.20 -23.70
N LEU A 393 -19.03 25.86 -22.67
CA LEU A 393 -18.73 25.54 -21.27
C LEU A 393 -19.24 24.15 -20.91
N ASP A 394 -20.49 23.83 -21.22
CA ASP A 394 -21.12 22.53 -20.96
C ASP A 394 -20.35 21.39 -21.65
N ALA A 395 -19.96 21.55 -22.91
CA ALA A 395 -19.15 20.57 -23.64
C ALA A 395 -17.75 20.39 -23.01
N ALA A 396 -17.06 21.48 -22.65
CA ALA A 396 -15.74 21.40 -22.02
C ALA A 396 -15.80 20.72 -20.63
N MET A 397 -16.88 20.92 -19.88
CA MET A 397 -17.11 20.29 -18.59
C MET A 397 -17.51 18.83 -18.72
N ALA A 398 -18.36 18.47 -19.68
CA ALA A 398 -18.70 17.07 -19.99
C ALA A 398 -17.46 16.23 -20.32
N LEU A 399 -16.50 16.80 -21.06
CA LEU A 399 -15.22 16.15 -21.37
C LEU A 399 -14.29 15.95 -20.15
N SER A 400 -14.60 16.59 -19.02
CA SER A 400 -13.84 16.57 -17.76
C SER A 400 -14.48 15.69 -16.69
N LEU A 401 -15.67 15.12 -16.96
CA LEU A 401 -16.34 14.19 -16.06
C LEU A 401 -15.69 12.80 -16.09
N PRO A 402 -15.76 12.03 -14.99
CA PRO A 402 -16.28 12.45 -13.68
C PRO A 402 -15.34 13.40 -12.95
N ASP A 403 -14.01 13.25 -13.13
CA ASP A 403 -12.95 14.06 -12.56
C ASP A 403 -11.58 13.64 -13.18
N GLU A 404 -10.47 13.94 -12.51
CA GLU A 404 -9.10 13.56 -12.89
C GLU A 404 -8.85 12.04 -12.96
N GLY A 405 -9.75 11.22 -12.42
CA GLY A 405 -9.73 9.76 -12.57
C GLY A 405 -10.17 9.25 -13.94
N ARG A 406 -10.45 10.12 -14.91
CA ARG A 406 -10.65 9.73 -16.31
C ARG A 406 -9.46 8.94 -16.84
N GLY A 407 -9.72 7.82 -17.52
CA GLY A 407 -8.68 6.89 -17.98
C GLY A 407 -8.13 5.93 -16.91
N TRP A 408 -8.48 6.12 -15.64
CA TRP A 408 -8.20 5.19 -14.53
C TRP A 408 -9.37 4.23 -14.28
N VAL A 409 -10.61 4.77 -14.25
CA VAL A 409 -11.81 4.08 -13.73
C VAL A 409 -11.97 2.65 -14.25
N LEU A 410 -11.98 2.44 -15.56
CA LEU A 410 -12.26 1.12 -16.13
C LEU A 410 -11.16 0.09 -15.81
N ARG A 411 -9.89 0.50 -15.88
CA ARG A 411 -8.76 -0.40 -15.59
C ARG A 411 -8.72 -0.78 -14.11
N ALA A 412 -8.90 0.22 -13.25
CA ALA A 412 -8.98 0.01 -11.81
C ALA A 412 -10.17 -0.89 -11.48
N ALA A 413 -11.35 -0.68 -12.07
CA ALA A 413 -12.53 -1.52 -11.83
C ALA A 413 -12.32 -2.99 -12.22
N ILE A 414 -11.72 -3.25 -13.40
CA ILE A 414 -11.39 -4.62 -13.83
C ILE A 414 -10.38 -5.26 -12.87
N ARG A 415 -9.36 -4.51 -12.44
CA ARG A 415 -8.34 -5.01 -11.52
C ARG A 415 -8.93 -5.30 -10.14
N THR A 416 -9.70 -4.36 -9.59
CA THR A 416 -10.44 -4.51 -8.33
C THR A 416 -11.40 -5.69 -8.39
N ARG A 417 -12.16 -5.87 -9.47
CA ARG A 417 -13.06 -7.03 -9.62
C ARG A 417 -12.31 -8.35 -9.59
N ARG A 418 -11.15 -8.44 -10.26
CA ARG A 418 -10.28 -9.62 -10.20
C ARG A 418 -9.77 -9.87 -8.76
N LEU A 419 -9.37 -8.82 -8.05
CA LEU A 419 -8.97 -8.92 -6.64
C LEU A 419 -10.13 -9.39 -5.76
N ILE A 420 -11.34 -8.86 -5.95
CA ILE A 420 -12.53 -9.29 -5.20
C ILE A 420 -12.80 -10.78 -5.44
N ALA A 421 -12.70 -11.25 -6.69
CA ALA A 421 -12.89 -12.65 -7.03
C ALA A 421 -11.83 -13.58 -6.43
N GLN A 422 -10.58 -13.11 -6.36
CA GLN A 422 -9.44 -13.87 -5.83
C GLN A 422 -9.41 -13.90 -4.30
N LEU A 423 -9.57 -12.74 -3.67
CA LEU A 423 -9.38 -12.54 -2.23
C LEU A 423 -10.65 -12.81 -1.44
N ARG A 424 -11.83 -12.63 -2.07
CA ARG A 424 -13.13 -12.60 -1.40
C ARG A 424 -13.08 -11.70 -0.15
N PRO A 425 -12.85 -10.39 -0.31
CA PRO A 425 -12.64 -9.49 0.81
C PRO A 425 -13.87 -9.38 1.69
N ASP A 426 -13.64 -9.17 2.98
CA ASP A 426 -14.68 -8.92 3.98
C ASP A 426 -15.32 -7.55 3.77
N ALA A 427 -14.53 -6.57 3.32
CA ALA A 427 -15.00 -5.24 2.97
C ALA A 427 -14.20 -4.64 1.79
N VAL A 428 -14.88 -3.82 1.01
CA VAL A 428 -14.29 -2.92 0.01
C VAL A 428 -14.56 -1.49 0.47
N VAL A 429 -13.57 -0.63 0.40
CA VAL A 429 -13.72 0.80 0.63
C VAL A 429 -13.27 1.56 -0.61
N SER A 430 -14.02 2.61 -0.97
CA SER A 430 -13.56 3.61 -1.93
C SER A 430 -13.46 4.95 -1.25
N SER A 431 -12.33 5.65 -1.39
CA SER A 431 -12.13 6.97 -0.82
C SER A 431 -12.06 8.03 -1.91
N GLY A 432 -12.88 9.07 -1.78
CA GLY A 432 -12.90 10.24 -2.67
C GLY A 432 -12.84 11.54 -1.87
N PRO A 433 -12.40 12.65 -2.48
CA PRO A 433 -12.05 12.83 -3.89
C PRO A 433 -10.67 12.25 -4.32
N PRO A 434 -10.44 12.04 -5.63
CA PRO A 434 -11.42 12.14 -6.71
C PRO A 434 -12.53 11.08 -6.57
N HIS A 435 -13.78 11.49 -6.79
CA HIS A 435 -14.97 10.66 -6.56
C HIS A 435 -15.13 9.55 -7.61
N SER A 436 -14.35 9.58 -8.69
CA SER A 436 -14.16 8.46 -9.61
C SER A 436 -13.75 7.15 -8.92
N ALA A 437 -13.11 7.21 -7.74
CA ALA A 437 -12.84 6.03 -6.91
C ALA A 437 -14.13 5.29 -6.52
N HIS A 438 -15.25 6.00 -6.30
CA HIS A 438 -16.54 5.39 -6.02
C HIS A 438 -17.13 4.71 -7.26
N LEU A 439 -16.89 5.26 -8.46
CA LEU A 439 -17.31 4.63 -9.72
C LEU A 439 -16.51 3.36 -10.02
N VAL A 440 -15.22 3.35 -9.68
CA VAL A 440 -14.39 2.13 -9.72
C VAL A 440 -15.01 1.04 -8.85
N ALA A 441 -15.36 1.38 -7.61
CA ALA A 441 -15.95 0.43 -6.68
C ALA A 441 -17.32 -0.06 -7.17
N TRP A 442 -18.20 0.85 -7.58
CA TRP A 442 -19.51 0.52 -8.15
C TRP A 442 -19.41 -0.47 -9.32
N LEU A 443 -18.53 -0.22 -10.28
CA LEU A 443 -18.29 -1.12 -11.41
C LEU A 443 -17.70 -2.48 -10.96
N ALA A 444 -16.77 -2.46 -10.00
CA ALA A 444 -16.08 -3.67 -9.55
C ALA A 444 -17.00 -4.60 -8.76
N THR A 445 -17.86 -4.06 -7.91
CA THR A 445 -18.75 -4.80 -7.00
C THR A 445 -20.11 -5.15 -7.62
N ARG A 446 -20.45 -4.58 -8.78
CA ARG A 446 -21.73 -4.84 -9.46
C ARG A 446 -21.99 -6.34 -9.64
N GLY A 447 -23.16 -6.78 -9.18
CA GLY A 447 -23.60 -8.18 -9.24
C GLY A 447 -22.89 -9.11 -8.26
N LEU A 448 -22.07 -8.59 -7.33
CA LEU A 448 -21.40 -9.37 -6.29
C LEU A 448 -22.05 -9.09 -4.93
N ARG A 449 -22.02 -10.07 -4.02
CA ARG A 449 -22.43 -9.90 -2.61
C ARG A 449 -21.34 -9.23 -1.76
N THR A 450 -20.48 -8.43 -2.38
CA THR A 450 -19.35 -7.80 -1.72
C THR A 450 -19.81 -6.54 -1.00
N ARG A 451 -19.47 -6.46 0.27
CA ARG A 451 -19.74 -5.29 1.11
C ARG A 451 -18.86 -4.13 0.69
N TRP A 452 -19.48 -2.99 0.38
CA TRP A 452 -18.78 -1.81 -0.09
C TRP A 452 -19.19 -0.58 0.71
N VAL A 453 -18.21 0.14 1.27
CA VAL A 453 -18.39 1.42 1.96
C VAL A 453 -17.78 2.55 1.14
N ALA A 454 -18.56 3.62 0.92
CA ALA A 454 -18.08 4.83 0.26
C ALA A 454 -17.58 5.85 1.29
N ASP A 455 -16.26 6.06 1.36
CA ASP A 455 -15.60 7.06 2.21
C ASP A 455 -15.58 8.42 1.48
N LEU A 456 -16.48 9.32 1.88
CA LEU A 456 -16.68 10.65 1.33
C LEU A 456 -16.00 11.68 2.23
N ARG A 457 -14.82 12.14 1.81
CA ARG A 457 -14.04 13.15 2.56
C ARG A 457 -14.48 14.58 2.27
N ASP A 458 -15.16 14.78 1.16
CA ASP A 458 -15.68 16.06 0.68
C ASP A 458 -17.07 15.86 0.06
N PRO A 459 -17.96 16.88 0.09
CA PRO A 459 -19.24 16.86 -0.62
C PRO A 459 -19.07 16.67 -2.13
N TRP A 460 -19.89 15.79 -2.73
CA TRP A 460 -19.81 15.49 -4.17
C TRP A 460 -20.82 16.27 -5.02
N ALA A 461 -22.10 16.22 -4.70
CA ALA A 461 -23.18 16.95 -5.36
C ALA A 461 -24.04 17.77 -4.39
N GLY A 462 -23.93 17.50 -3.09
CA GLY A 462 -24.38 18.36 -2.01
C GLY A 462 -24.52 17.68 -0.66
N PRO A 463 -24.69 18.46 0.42
CA PRO A 463 -24.97 19.90 0.41
C PRO A 463 -23.74 20.74 0.02
N VAL A 464 -23.94 21.69 -0.91
CA VAL A 464 -22.87 22.49 -1.52
C VAL A 464 -22.98 23.93 -1.00
N THR A 465 -21.93 24.43 -0.35
CA THR A 465 -21.85 25.80 0.17
C THR A 465 -21.88 26.83 -0.97
N ALA A 466 -22.19 28.09 -0.65
CA ALA A 466 -22.20 29.19 -1.63
C ALA A 466 -20.86 29.31 -2.40
N ALA A 467 -19.73 29.05 -1.73
CA ALA A 467 -18.39 29.07 -2.33
C ALA A 467 -18.22 28.04 -3.45
N TRP A 468 -18.81 26.84 -3.31
CA TRP A 468 -18.73 25.79 -4.33
C TRP A 468 -19.73 25.97 -5.47
N ARG A 469 -20.87 26.64 -5.23
CA ARG A 469 -21.81 27.03 -6.31
C ARG A 469 -21.17 27.99 -7.32
N ALA A 470 -20.19 28.79 -6.88
CA ALA A 470 -19.45 29.70 -7.75
C ALA A 470 -18.40 28.99 -8.63
N SER A 471 -18.03 27.74 -8.30
CA SER A 471 -17.02 26.97 -9.03
C SER A 471 -17.50 26.58 -10.43
N VAL A 472 -16.58 26.58 -11.40
CA VAL A 472 -16.87 26.35 -12.84
C VAL A 472 -17.59 25.01 -13.08
N LEU A 473 -17.31 23.99 -12.26
CA LEU A 473 -17.95 22.67 -12.29
C LEU A 473 -19.45 22.69 -12.03
N TYR A 474 -19.94 23.62 -11.21
CA TYR A 474 -21.36 23.74 -10.83
C TYR A 474 -22.11 24.83 -11.61
N ARG A 475 -21.43 25.61 -12.45
CA ARG A 475 -22.07 26.59 -13.35
C ARG A 475 -22.86 25.92 -14.49
N SER A 476 -22.48 24.72 -14.88
CA SER A 476 -23.16 23.93 -15.92
C SER A 476 -24.39 23.18 -15.37
N GLY A 477 -25.55 23.32 -16.02
CA GLY A 477 -26.76 22.56 -15.68
C GLY A 477 -26.59 21.05 -15.88
N LEU A 478 -25.97 20.66 -16.99
CA LEU A 478 -25.68 19.25 -17.31
C LEU A 478 -24.71 18.65 -16.29
N SER A 479 -23.62 19.35 -15.95
CA SER A 479 -22.63 18.83 -15.00
C SER A 479 -23.23 18.64 -13.61
N ARG A 480 -24.05 19.58 -13.13
CA ARG A 480 -24.80 19.43 -11.87
C ARG A 480 -25.71 18.22 -11.90
N TRP A 481 -26.44 18.01 -12.99
CA TRP A 481 -27.31 16.85 -13.15
C TRP A 481 -26.52 15.54 -13.13
N VAL A 482 -25.43 15.43 -13.89
CA VAL A 482 -24.60 14.21 -13.93
C VAL A 482 -23.98 13.93 -12.56
N ILE A 483 -23.37 14.92 -11.91
CA ILE A 483 -22.73 14.76 -10.60
C ILE A 483 -23.75 14.32 -9.54
N THR A 484 -24.94 14.93 -9.53
CA THR A 484 -26.04 14.54 -8.63
C THR A 484 -26.54 13.13 -8.91
N TRP A 485 -26.63 12.74 -10.18
CA TRP A 485 -27.00 11.39 -10.58
C TRP A 485 -25.96 10.35 -10.14
N LEU A 486 -24.67 10.64 -10.31
CA LEU A 486 -23.57 9.76 -9.89
C LEU A 486 -23.51 9.61 -8.36
N GLU A 487 -23.69 10.69 -7.61
CA GLU A 487 -23.78 10.65 -6.14
C GLU A 487 -24.91 9.73 -5.69
N ARG A 488 -26.11 9.94 -6.25
CA ARG A 488 -27.28 9.08 -5.98
C ARG A 488 -27.02 7.62 -6.31
N LEU A 489 -26.40 7.36 -7.47
CA LEU A 489 -26.08 6.01 -7.92
C LEU A 489 -25.15 5.30 -6.94
N VAL A 490 -24.08 5.99 -6.52
CA VAL A 490 -23.09 5.46 -5.58
C VAL A 490 -23.72 5.20 -4.21
N LEU A 491 -24.41 6.18 -3.63
CA LEU A 491 -24.96 6.07 -2.29
C LEU A 491 -26.05 5.00 -2.18
N ARG A 492 -26.86 4.83 -3.23
CA ARG A 492 -27.89 3.76 -3.28
C ARG A 492 -27.30 2.36 -3.53
N SER A 493 -26.09 2.28 -4.08
CA SER A 493 -25.43 1.01 -4.40
C SER A 493 -24.46 0.55 -3.31
N ALA A 494 -23.90 1.48 -2.54
CA ALA A 494 -23.01 1.17 -1.43
C ALA A 494 -23.80 0.57 -0.25
N SER A 495 -23.14 -0.27 0.54
CA SER A 495 -23.69 -0.80 1.79
C SER A 495 -23.80 0.27 2.88
N GLY A 496 -23.02 1.35 2.75
CA GLY A 496 -23.05 2.53 3.62
C GLY A 496 -22.05 3.59 3.15
N ALA A 497 -22.17 4.79 3.70
CA ALA A 497 -21.25 5.89 3.50
C ALA A 497 -20.51 6.21 4.81
N LEU A 498 -19.23 6.53 4.69
CA LEU A 498 -18.40 7.02 5.77
C LEU A 498 -18.00 8.46 5.45
N CYS A 499 -18.28 9.40 6.35
CA CYS A 499 -17.83 10.78 6.24
C CYS A 499 -16.66 11.04 7.19
N ASN A 500 -15.94 12.13 6.97
CA ASN A 500 -14.88 12.59 7.87
C ASN A 500 -15.33 13.63 8.89
N THR A 501 -16.58 14.07 8.85
CA THR A 501 -17.14 15.07 9.78
C THR A 501 -18.56 14.68 10.14
N ARG A 502 -18.99 15.06 11.34
CA ARG A 502 -20.35 14.79 11.83
C ARG A 502 -21.37 15.59 11.01
N GLU A 503 -21.09 16.87 10.79
CA GLU A 503 -21.95 17.81 10.07
C GLU A 503 -22.23 17.33 8.66
N PHE A 504 -21.22 16.77 7.99
CA PHE A 504 -21.42 16.22 6.66
C PHE A 504 -22.23 14.91 6.70
N ALA A 505 -21.98 14.04 7.68
CA ALA A 505 -22.76 12.81 7.84
C ALA A 505 -24.24 13.11 8.09
N ASP A 506 -24.55 14.03 8.98
CA ASP A 506 -25.92 14.44 9.32
C ASP A 506 -26.62 15.04 8.09
N ALA A 507 -25.93 15.91 7.35
CA ALA A 507 -26.48 16.53 6.16
C ALA A 507 -26.67 15.53 5.00
N LEU A 508 -25.79 14.53 4.88
CA LEU A 508 -25.91 13.46 3.90
C LEU A 508 -27.05 12.49 4.24
N ALA A 509 -27.20 12.14 5.52
CA ALA A 509 -28.28 11.30 6.02
C ALA A 509 -29.65 11.95 5.81
N ALA A 510 -29.78 13.26 6.06
CA ALA A 510 -30.99 14.03 5.80
C ALA A 510 -31.35 14.05 4.30
N ARG A 511 -30.35 14.14 3.42
CA ARG A 511 -30.55 14.15 1.96
C ARG A 511 -30.88 12.78 1.37
N TYR A 512 -30.42 11.70 2.01
CA TYR A 512 -30.62 10.33 1.55
C TYR A 512 -31.24 9.43 2.63
N PRO A 513 -32.53 9.63 2.98
CA PRO A 513 -33.23 8.76 3.92
C PRO A 513 -33.16 7.30 3.46
N GLY A 514 -32.56 6.43 4.26
CA GLY A 514 -32.37 5.00 3.96
C GLY A 514 -30.96 4.60 3.57
N VAL A 515 -30.04 5.55 3.32
CA VAL A 515 -28.60 5.26 3.23
C VAL A 515 -28.00 5.30 4.63
N ARG A 516 -27.23 4.28 4.99
CA ARG A 516 -26.49 4.27 6.26
C ARG A 516 -25.31 5.21 6.15
N VAL A 517 -25.22 6.17 7.05
CA VAL A 517 -24.12 7.13 7.09
C VAL A 517 -23.47 7.08 8.47
N GLY A 518 -22.16 6.90 8.50
CA GLY A 518 -21.34 7.04 9.70
C GLY A 518 -20.25 8.07 9.48
N TRP A 519 -19.54 8.45 10.54
CA TRP A 519 -18.41 9.37 10.42
C TRP A 519 -17.23 8.92 11.29
N VAL A 520 -16.02 9.17 10.81
CA VAL A 520 -14.76 9.04 11.56
C VAL A 520 -13.87 10.21 11.13
N PRO A 521 -13.39 11.05 12.07
CA PRO A 521 -12.61 12.23 11.71
C PRO A 521 -11.34 11.87 10.94
N ASN A 522 -10.72 12.88 10.32
CA ASN A 522 -9.35 12.71 9.86
C ASN A 522 -8.39 12.60 11.05
N GLY A 523 -7.16 12.22 10.75
CA GLY A 523 -6.12 12.08 11.75
C GLY A 523 -4.75 12.32 11.13
N VAL A 524 -3.71 12.10 11.93
CA VAL A 524 -2.32 12.28 11.51
C VAL A 524 -1.46 11.13 12.00
N ASP A 525 -0.46 10.75 11.22
CA ASP A 525 0.59 9.84 11.70
C ASP A 525 1.63 10.66 12.46
N ARG A 526 1.61 10.60 13.80
CA ARG A 526 2.53 11.35 14.66
C ARG A 526 4.00 11.05 14.37
N GLU A 527 4.29 9.82 13.95
CA GLU A 527 5.63 9.38 13.54
C GLU A 527 6.16 10.12 12.30
N LEU A 528 5.28 10.71 11.48
CA LEU A 528 5.63 11.49 10.29
C LEU A 528 5.76 12.99 10.58
N LEU A 529 5.45 13.43 11.80
CA LEU A 529 5.58 14.83 12.20
C LEU A 529 7.01 15.12 12.69
N PRO A 530 7.52 16.35 12.48
CA PRO A 530 8.83 16.73 12.99
C PRO A 530 8.83 16.75 14.52
N ALA A 531 10.01 16.52 15.11
CA ALA A 531 10.20 16.75 16.53
C ALA A 531 9.96 18.24 16.87
N PRO A 532 9.53 18.56 18.10
CA PRO A 532 9.38 19.95 18.55
C PRO A 532 10.67 20.74 18.33
N ALA A 533 10.55 21.97 17.82
CA ALA A 533 11.71 22.83 17.62
C ALA A 533 12.34 23.22 18.96
N ILE A 534 13.66 23.07 19.06
CA ILE A 534 14.45 23.50 20.23
C ILE A 534 14.44 25.03 20.34
N GLU A 535 14.55 25.72 19.21
CA GLU A 535 14.55 27.19 19.14
C GLU A 535 13.25 27.72 18.52
N ARG A 536 12.39 28.32 19.35
CA ARG A 536 11.18 29.03 18.91
C ARG A 536 11.51 30.47 18.53
N PHE A 537 10.80 31.04 17.56
CA PHE A 537 10.88 32.47 17.24
C PHE A 537 10.53 33.32 18.45
N ALA A 538 11.12 34.51 18.63
CA ALA A 538 10.82 35.39 19.77
C ALA A 538 9.40 35.98 19.75
N GLY A 539 8.88 36.37 20.93
CA GLY A 539 7.56 36.98 21.07
C GLY A 539 6.41 36.03 20.72
N LEU A 540 5.23 36.56 20.37
CA LEU A 540 4.03 35.77 20.05
C LEU A 540 4.19 34.85 18.83
N ALA A 541 5.04 35.20 17.87
CA ALA A 541 5.44 34.38 16.72
C ALA A 541 4.35 33.49 16.12
N MET A 542 3.43 34.11 15.39
CA MET A 542 2.33 33.46 14.69
C MET A 542 2.73 32.97 13.29
N ALA A 543 2.11 31.90 12.81
CA ALA A 543 2.24 31.46 11.42
C ALA A 543 0.95 30.93 10.80
N TYR A 544 0.76 31.22 9.51
CA TYR A 544 -0.16 30.52 8.62
C TYR A 544 0.63 29.86 7.50
N VAL A 545 0.38 28.56 7.30
CA VAL A 545 0.86 27.80 6.13
C VAL A 545 -0.32 27.29 5.33
N GLY A 546 -0.31 27.54 4.02
CA GLY A 546 -1.25 26.96 3.06
C GLY A 546 -1.58 27.89 1.88
N THR A 547 -2.27 27.35 0.89
CA THR A 547 -2.81 28.16 -0.21
C THR A 547 -4.00 28.99 0.30
N VAL A 548 -3.99 30.30 0.05
CA VAL A 548 -5.14 31.18 0.31
C VAL A 548 -5.98 31.20 -0.97
N TYR A 549 -7.13 30.52 -0.96
CA TYR A 549 -8.06 30.42 -2.10
C TYR A 549 -9.52 30.43 -1.62
N GLY A 550 -10.45 30.73 -2.52
CA GLY A 550 -11.89 30.52 -2.28
C GLY A 550 -12.54 31.49 -1.30
N GLY A 551 -12.08 32.75 -1.25
CA GLY A 551 -12.63 33.76 -0.34
C GLY A 551 -12.15 33.63 1.11
N ARG A 552 -11.04 32.93 1.35
CA ARG A 552 -10.35 32.91 2.65
C ARG A 552 -9.81 34.30 2.96
N ASP A 553 -10.17 34.80 4.13
CA ASP A 553 -9.92 36.17 4.53
C ASP A 553 -9.03 36.22 5.78
N LEU A 554 -7.96 37.01 5.71
CA LEU A 554 -7.02 37.22 6.81
C LEU A 554 -7.34 38.48 7.62
N ARG A 555 -8.31 39.31 7.18
CA ARG A 555 -8.66 40.59 7.79
C ARG A 555 -8.83 40.51 9.30
N VAL A 556 -9.64 39.56 9.73
CA VAL A 556 -9.97 39.36 11.14
C VAL A 556 -8.72 39.00 11.96
N VAL A 557 -7.76 38.28 11.36
CA VAL A 557 -6.49 37.93 12.01
C VAL A 557 -5.58 39.16 12.08
N LEU A 558 -5.48 39.94 11.00
CA LEU A 558 -4.65 41.15 10.96
C LEU A 558 -5.17 42.22 11.94
N GLN A 559 -6.49 42.42 11.99
CA GLN A 559 -7.16 43.29 12.97
C GLN A 559 -6.85 42.84 14.40
N ALA A 560 -6.90 41.54 14.68
CA ALA A 560 -6.54 41.02 16.01
C ALA A 560 -5.06 41.26 16.35
N VAL A 561 -4.15 41.14 15.39
CA VAL A 561 -2.72 41.46 15.60
C VAL A 561 -2.55 42.95 15.91
N ARG A 562 -3.26 43.85 15.21
CA ARG A 562 -3.24 45.30 15.49
C ARG A 562 -3.75 45.59 16.89
N ASP A 563 -4.93 45.10 17.24
CA ASP A 563 -5.55 45.29 18.56
C ASP A 563 -4.67 44.74 19.69
N PHE A 564 -4.02 43.60 19.47
CA PHE A 564 -3.06 43.03 20.42
C PHE A 564 -1.85 43.95 20.64
N LEU A 565 -1.30 44.53 19.58
CA LEU A 565 -0.16 45.47 19.66
C LEU A 565 -0.54 46.79 20.34
N ASP A 566 -1.77 47.28 20.13
CA ASP A 566 -2.28 48.47 20.81
C ASP A 566 -2.39 48.28 22.32
N ARG A 567 -2.76 47.07 22.77
CA ARG A 567 -2.87 46.73 24.20
C ARG A 567 -1.54 46.38 24.85
N HIS A 568 -0.61 45.82 24.09
CA HIS A 568 0.69 45.36 24.59
C HIS A 568 1.85 45.95 23.78
N PRO A 569 2.17 47.26 23.94
CA PRO A 569 3.26 47.90 23.19
C PRO A 569 4.63 47.23 23.36
N SER A 570 4.90 46.59 24.51
CA SER A 570 6.13 45.82 24.75
C SER A 570 6.25 44.57 23.87
N ALA A 571 5.15 44.05 23.33
CA ALA A 571 5.18 42.97 22.34
C ALA A 571 5.64 43.47 20.95
N ALA A 572 5.64 44.79 20.72
CA ALA A 572 6.10 45.39 19.48
C ALA A 572 7.63 45.38 19.35
N ASP A 573 8.39 45.10 20.42
CA ASP A 573 9.86 44.99 20.35
C ASP A 573 10.31 43.76 19.55
N ALA A 574 9.43 42.76 19.38
CA ALA A 574 9.68 41.63 18.49
C ALA A 574 9.70 42.09 17.02
N SER A 575 10.72 41.68 16.26
CA SER A 575 10.87 42.09 14.85
C SER A 575 9.76 41.55 13.94
N LEU A 576 9.26 40.32 14.18
CA LEU A 576 8.25 39.68 13.31
C LEU A 576 7.21 38.89 14.12
N LEU A 577 5.94 39.28 13.99
CA LEU A 577 4.81 38.72 14.72
C LEU A 577 4.03 37.68 13.92
N PHE A 578 3.85 37.85 12.61
CA PHE A 578 3.03 36.93 11.80
C PHE A 578 3.71 36.56 10.47
N ARG A 579 3.86 35.26 10.22
CA ARG A 579 4.45 34.71 8.99
C ARG A 579 3.38 34.03 8.15
N LEU A 580 3.31 34.40 6.88
CA LEU A 580 2.39 33.82 5.90
C LEU A 580 3.19 33.07 4.83
N ALA A 581 2.99 31.75 4.74
CA ALA A 581 3.62 30.91 3.72
C ALA A 581 2.58 30.16 2.89
N GLY A 582 2.72 30.20 1.57
CA GLY A 582 1.88 29.50 0.61
C GLY A 582 1.51 30.33 -0.61
N SER A 583 0.75 29.72 -1.51
CA SER A 583 0.33 30.35 -2.76
C SER A 583 -0.84 31.31 -2.52
N ILE A 584 -0.69 32.54 -3.00
CA ILE A 584 -1.71 33.59 -3.05
C ILE A 584 -1.69 34.12 -4.48
N ASP A 585 -2.86 34.35 -5.09
CA ASP A 585 -2.89 34.97 -6.41
C ASP A 585 -2.41 36.43 -6.35
N ARG A 586 -2.14 37.03 -7.53
CA ARG A 586 -1.56 38.39 -7.58
C ARG A 586 -2.50 39.45 -7.00
N GLU A 587 -3.80 39.29 -7.18
CA GLU A 587 -4.80 40.23 -6.70
C GLU A 587 -4.98 40.14 -5.19
N GLY A 588 -5.17 38.93 -4.65
CA GLY A 588 -5.25 38.66 -3.23
C GLY A 588 -3.96 39.05 -2.50
N ARG A 589 -2.79 38.90 -3.14
CA ARG A 589 -1.53 39.40 -2.58
C ARG A 589 -1.52 40.92 -2.45
N ARG A 590 -1.96 41.65 -3.49
CA ARG A 590 -2.05 43.13 -3.44
C ARG A 590 -3.08 43.61 -2.43
N GLU A 591 -4.18 42.88 -2.24
CA GLU A 591 -5.17 43.17 -1.20
C GLU A 591 -4.58 42.97 0.19
N PHE A 592 -3.93 41.83 0.42
CA PHE A 592 -3.24 41.53 1.67
C PHE A 592 -2.17 42.57 2.01
N GLU A 593 -1.29 42.94 1.06
CA GLU A 593 -0.26 43.95 1.27
C GLU A 593 -0.86 45.34 1.58
N ARG A 594 -1.91 45.76 0.86
CA ARG A 594 -2.63 47.01 1.15
C ARG A 594 -3.21 47.04 2.56
N GLU A 595 -3.76 45.91 3.00
CA GLU A 595 -4.38 45.82 4.30
C GLU A 595 -3.36 45.83 5.44
N VAL A 596 -2.24 45.11 5.27
CA VAL A 596 -1.10 45.16 6.21
C VAL A 596 -0.64 46.60 6.40
N SER A 597 -0.47 47.36 5.31
CA SER A 597 -0.07 48.77 5.41
C SER A 597 -1.16 49.66 6.00
N ALA A 598 -2.44 49.43 5.66
CA ALA A 598 -3.56 50.19 6.22
C ALA A 598 -3.71 50.02 7.74
N LEU A 599 -3.35 48.86 8.28
CA LEU A 599 -3.34 48.57 9.71
C LEU A 599 -2.01 48.96 10.41
N GLY A 600 -1.05 49.52 9.67
CA GLY A 600 0.26 49.88 10.20
C GLY A 600 1.06 48.68 10.71
N LEU A 601 0.92 47.53 10.04
CA LEU A 601 1.59 46.27 10.38
C LEU A 601 2.82 46.00 9.50
N ASP A 602 3.28 47.01 8.75
CA ASP A 602 4.50 46.93 7.95
C ASP A 602 5.70 46.54 8.83
N GLY A 603 6.47 45.55 8.37
CA GLY A 603 7.58 45.00 9.13
C GLY A 603 7.17 44.08 10.30
N LYS A 604 5.88 43.92 10.63
CA LYS A 604 5.39 42.93 11.62
C LYS A 604 4.85 41.66 10.98
N VAL A 605 4.43 41.75 9.72
CA VAL A 605 3.88 40.65 8.93
C VAL A 605 4.82 40.35 7.76
N GLU A 606 5.15 39.08 7.55
CA GLU A 606 6.05 38.64 6.48
C GLU A 606 5.38 37.60 5.58
N TYR A 607 5.40 37.84 4.27
CA TYR A 607 4.99 36.86 3.28
C TYR A 607 6.20 36.10 2.74
N LEU A 608 6.31 34.82 3.11
CA LEU A 608 7.44 33.93 2.78
C LEU A 608 7.33 33.26 1.40
N GLY A 609 6.22 33.46 0.68
CA GLY A 609 5.98 32.76 -0.58
C GLY A 609 5.70 31.26 -0.41
N ILE A 610 5.91 30.50 -1.48
CA ILE A 610 5.70 29.04 -1.49
C ILE A 610 6.93 28.35 -0.90
N LEU A 611 6.75 27.64 0.21
CA LEU A 611 7.79 26.85 0.87
C LEU A 611 7.68 25.36 0.52
N SER A 612 8.79 24.64 0.65
CA SER A 612 8.78 23.18 0.65
C SER A 612 8.02 22.65 1.88
N ARG A 613 7.54 21.41 1.84
CA ARG A 613 6.86 20.79 3.01
C ARG A 613 7.74 20.83 4.26
N VAL A 614 9.04 20.58 4.11
CA VAL A 614 10.01 20.63 5.22
C VAL A 614 10.11 22.05 5.78
N GLY A 615 10.34 23.06 4.93
CA GLY A 615 10.45 24.45 5.39
C GLY A 615 9.15 24.98 5.99
N ALA A 616 8.00 24.56 5.46
CA ALA A 616 6.70 24.90 6.01
C ALA A 616 6.49 24.32 7.42
N LEU A 617 6.85 23.05 7.63
CA LEU A 617 6.77 22.40 8.95
C LEU A 617 7.77 23.01 9.94
N GLU A 618 8.96 23.42 9.49
CA GLU A 618 9.94 24.11 10.32
C GLU A 618 9.43 25.48 10.81
N VAL A 619 8.83 26.28 9.93
CA VAL A 619 8.21 27.56 10.31
C VAL A 619 7.12 27.34 11.37
N LEU A 620 6.27 26.33 11.17
CA LEU A 620 5.22 25.99 12.13
C LEU A 620 5.80 25.52 13.48
N ALA A 621 6.77 24.61 13.47
CA ALA A 621 7.38 24.08 14.68
C ALA A 621 8.07 25.15 15.55
N ARG A 622 8.56 26.22 14.92
CA ARG A 622 9.21 27.36 15.59
C ARG A 622 8.22 28.45 16.02
N SER A 623 6.98 28.42 15.52
CA SER A 623 5.91 29.34 15.91
C SER A 623 5.28 28.95 17.24
N ARG A 624 4.80 29.94 18.00
CA ARG A 624 4.06 29.70 19.25
C ARG A 624 2.56 29.60 19.05
N LEU A 625 2.05 30.11 17.93
CA LEU A 625 0.63 30.12 17.60
C LEU A 625 0.46 29.90 16.10
N ALA A 626 -0.41 28.98 15.71
CA ALA A 626 -0.72 28.70 14.32
C ALA A 626 -2.14 29.14 13.94
N VAL A 627 -2.33 29.48 12.67
CA VAL A 627 -3.64 29.90 12.14
C VAL A 627 -4.12 28.92 11.07
N VAL A 628 -5.36 28.45 11.25
CA VAL A 628 -6.11 27.65 10.28
C VAL A 628 -7.27 28.48 9.76
N LEU A 629 -7.38 28.61 8.44
CA LEU A 629 -8.49 29.28 7.77
C LEU A 629 -9.42 28.21 7.18
N ALA A 630 -10.68 28.21 7.62
CA ALA A 630 -11.72 27.28 7.18
C ALA A 630 -13.03 28.01 6.81
N GLN A 631 -12.97 29.30 6.46
CA GLN A 631 -14.16 30.03 6.01
C GLN A 631 -14.74 29.43 4.72
N GLY A 632 -16.06 29.41 4.59
CA GLY A 632 -16.77 28.86 3.43
C GLY A 632 -16.75 27.33 3.32
N GLN A 633 -16.25 26.63 4.34
CA GLN A 633 -16.11 25.17 4.41
C GLN A 633 -16.98 24.58 5.53
N GLU A 634 -18.30 24.60 5.36
CA GLU A 634 -19.27 24.16 6.38
C GLU A 634 -19.09 22.69 6.79
N TYR A 635 -18.62 21.84 5.87
CA TYR A 635 -18.59 20.38 6.04
C TYR A 635 -17.19 19.79 6.05
N GLN A 636 -16.16 20.58 5.76
CA GLN A 636 -14.78 20.11 5.61
C GLN A 636 -13.90 20.60 6.76
N VAL A 637 -12.90 19.79 7.09
CA VAL A 637 -11.83 20.15 8.03
C VAL A 637 -10.49 20.16 7.29
N PRO A 638 -9.75 21.28 7.27
CA PRO A 638 -8.40 21.33 6.73
C PRO A 638 -7.47 20.33 7.44
N ALA A 639 -6.80 19.48 6.66
CA ALA A 639 -5.90 18.45 7.21
C ALA A 639 -4.78 19.01 8.11
N LYS A 640 -4.36 20.26 7.86
CA LYS A 640 -3.35 20.97 8.67
C LYS A 640 -3.76 21.17 10.14
N LEU A 641 -5.05 21.16 10.46
CA LEU A 641 -5.50 21.23 11.85
C LEU A 641 -4.92 20.05 12.65
N TYR A 642 -5.00 18.83 12.09
CA TYR A 642 -4.47 17.62 12.72
C TYR A 642 -2.95 17.65 12.84
N GLU A 643 -2.23 18.15 11.82
CA GLU A 643 -0.77 18.29 11.86
C GLU A 643 -0.34 19.27 12.97
N LEU A 644 -1.00 20.43 13.09
CA LEU A 644 -0.69 21.45 14.08
C LEU A 644 -0.95 20.98 15.51
N VAL A 645 -2.11 20.35 15.73
CA VAL A 645 -2.46 19.76 17.04
C VAL A 645 -1.51 18.60 17.36
N GLY A 646 -1.13 17.79 16.37
CA GLY A 646 -0.18 16.69 16.52
C GLY A 646 1.23 17.16 16.86
N MET A 647 1.63 18.35 16.39
CA MET A 647 2.89 19.02 16.76
C MET A 647 2.82 19.73 18.12
N GLY A 648 1.65 19.74 18.78
CA GLY A 648 1.47 20.42 20.07
C GLY A 648 1.52 21.95 19.98
N ILE A 649 1.21 22.52 18.81
CA ILE A 649 1.20 23.97 18.57
C ILE A 649 -0.21 24.51 18.86
N PRO A 650 -0.37 25.48 19.79
CA PRO A 650 -1.62 26.20 19.97
C PRO A 650 -2.15 26.73 18.63
N THR A 651 -3.43 26.46 18.33
CA THR A 651 -3.99 26.72 17.00
C THR A 651 -5.28 27.53 17.09
N LEU A 652 -5.34 28.62 16.33
CA LEU A 652 -6.53 29.43 16.09
C LEU A 652 -7.20 28.95 14.79
N VAL A 653 -8.46 28.53 14.89
CA VAL A 653 -9.25 28.06 13.76
C VAL A 653 -10.30 29.10 13.39
N ILE A 654 -10.08 29.81 12.29
CA ILE A 654 -11.03 30.80 11.77
C ILE A 654 -12.07 30.06 10.94
N ALA A 655 -13.23 29.80 11.56
CA ALA A 655 -14.32 29.05 10.95
C ALA A 655 -15.68 29.64 11.39
N PRO A 656 -16.74 29.51 10.57
CA PRO A 656 -18.09 29.84 10.99
C PRO A 656 -18.52 28.95 12.17
N SER A 657 -19.25 29.52 13.13
CA SER A 657 -19.83 28.76 14.23
C SER A 657 -20.75 27.64 13.72
N GLY A 658 -20.63 26.45 14.32
CA GLY A 658 -21.38 25.25 13.90
C GLY A 658 -20.91 24.61 12.59
N SER A 659 -19.82 25.08 11.98
CA SER A 659 -19.16 24.37 10.88
C SER A 659 -18.33 23.19 11.39
N ALA A 660 -18.05 22.22 10.52
CA ALA A 660 -17.23 21.06 10.86
C ALA A 660 -15.85 21.42 11.43
N SER A 661 -15.23 22.49 10.94
CA SER A 661 -13.95 22.96 11.47
C SER A 661 -14.07 23.57 12.86
N SER A 662 -15.19 24.23 13.19
CA SER A 662 -15.45 24.74 14.53
C SER A 662 -15.66 23.60 15.52
N SER A 663 -16.52 22.63 15.19
CA SER A 663 -16.78 21.46 16.04
C SER A 663 -15.54 20.61 16.24
N GLU A 664 -14.72 20.42 15.19
CA GLU A 664 -13.48 19.67 15.29
C GLU A 664 -12.43 20.41 16.13
N ALA A 665 -12.39 21.74 16.04
CA ALA A 665 -11.50 22.54 16.88
C ALA A 665 -11.83 22.37 18.36
N GLU A 666 -13.12 22.42 18.72
CA GLU A 666 -13.61 22.17 20.08
C GLU A 666 -13.25 20.74 20.55
N ARG A 667 -13.48 19.73 19.70
CA ARG A 667 -13.15 18.32 20.01
C ARG A 667 -11.66 18.14 20.30
N LEU A 668 -10.79 18.85 19.58
CA LEU A 668 -9.34 18.78 19.72
C LEU A 668 -8.77 19.72 20.79
N GLY A 669 -9.63 20.42 21.55
CA GLY A 669 -9.18 21.36 22.59
C GLY A 669 -8.43 22.57 22.01
N THR A 670 -8.70 22.93 20.76
CA THR A 670 -8.20 24.14 20.10
C THR A 670 -9.27 25.22 20.07
N ILE A 671 -8.92 26.42 19.63
CA ILE A 671 -9.80 27.59 19.74
C ILE A 671 -10.37 27.89 18.36
N ALA A 672 -11.70 28.00 18.25
CA ALA A 672 -12.41 28.49 17.06
C ALA A 672 -13.04 29.87 17.29
N PRO A 673 -12.25 30.96 17.36
CA PRO A 673 -12.79 32.28 17.62
C PRO A 673 -13.43 32.86 16.34
N GLY A 674 -14.68 33.33 16.47
CA GLY A 674 -15.43 33.95 15.37
C GLY A 674 -15.27 35.47 15.27
N ASP A 675 -14.65 36.12 16.26
CA ASP A 675 -14.48 37.58 16.31
C ASP A 675 -13.07 38.00 16.75
N VAL A 676 -12.74 39.27 16.48
CA VAL A 676 -11.44 39.89 16.77
C VAL A 676 -11.12 39.88 18.27
N ARG A 677 -12.11 40.11 19.13
CA ARG A 677 -11.90 40.21 20.59
C ARG A 677 -11.46 38.86 21.17
N ALA A 678 -12.12 37.78 20.76
CA ALA A 678 -11.78 36.43 21.17
C ALA A 678 -10.38 36.02 20.66
N LEU A 679 -10.03 36.43 19.44
CA LEU A 679 -8.68 36.22 18.91
C LEU A 679 -7.61 36.90 19.76
N VAL A 680 -7.80 38.18 20.11
CA VAL A 680 -6.85 38.94 20.94
C VAL A 680 -6.67 38.27 22.31
N GLY A 681 -7.76 37.86 22.97
CA GLY A 681 -7.67 37.21 24.28
C GLY A 681 -6.85 35.90 24.26
N GLN A 682 -6.89 35.15 23.15
CA GLN A 682 -6.07 33.95 22.98
C GLN A 682 -4.62 34.26 22.66
N MET A 683 -4.36 35.32 21.89
CA MET A 683 -3.00 35.83 21.68
C MET A 683 -2.37 36.25 23.01
N GLU A 684 -3.12 36.93 23.87
CA GLU A 684 -2.70 37.33 25.22
C GLU A 684 -2.38 36.12 26.11
N ASP A 685 -3.24 35.11 26.13
CA ASP A 685 -3.02 33.88 26.90
C ASP A 685 -1.75 33.13 26.46
N VAL A 686 -1.54 32.97 25.15
CA VAL A 686 -0.33 32.33 24.60
C VAL A 686 0.91 33.18 24.86
N TRP A 687 0.80 34.50 24.82
CA TRP A 687 1.91 35.42 25.08
C TRP A 687 2.33 35.44 26.55
N GLN A 688 1.38 35.39 27.48
CA GLN A 688 1.67 35.35 28.92
C GLN A 688 2.33 34.04 29.35
N ARG A 689 1.98 32.92 28.72
CA ARG A 689 2.57 31.59 28.98
C ARG A 689 3.95 31.37 28.34
N GLN A 690 4.63 32.41 27.86
CA GLN A 690 5.93 32.26 27.18
C GLN A 690 7.10 31.85 28.09
N GLY A 691 6.96 32.01 29.41
CA GLY A 691 7.99 31.63 30.41
C GLY A 691 7.82 30.25 31.05
N GLU A 692 6.62 29.68 30.98
CA GLU A 692 6.34 28.32 31.45
C GLU A 692 6.36 27.41 30.21
N GLY A 693 7.13 26.33 30.20
CA GLY A 693 7.29 25.44 29.03
C GLY A 693 5.94 24.98 28.45
N SER A 694 5.36 25.78 27.56
CA SER A 694 4.01 25.61 27.05
C SER A 694 4.04 24.68 25.85
N GLY A 695 3.91 23.38 26.14
CA GLY A 695 3.29 22.46 25.21
C GLY A 695 1.78 22.70 25.24
N ALA A 696 1.11 22.73 24.09
CA ALA A 696 -0.34 22.61 24.07
C ALA A 696 -0.73 21.32 24.82
N ARG A 697 -1.80 21.35 25.63
CA ARG A 697 -2.34 20.13 26.22
C ARG A 697 -2.65 19.17 25.08
N CYS A 698 -2.12 17.95 25.17
CA CYS A 698 -2.52 16.90 24.24
C CYS A 698 -4.03 16.69 24.42
N PRO A 699 -4.84 16.73 23.35
CA PRO A 699 -6.26 16.48 23.50
C PRO A 699 -6.50 15.07 24.04
N ASP A 700 -7.49 14.94 24.93
CA ASP A 700 -8.03 13.65 25.36
C ASP A 700 -8.74 12.92 24.20
N ALA A 701 -9.09 13.65 23.14
CA ALA A 701 -9.78 13.12 21.98
C ALA A 701 -8.83 12.46 20.97
N ALA A 702 -9.34 11.42 20.28
CA ALA A 702 -8.58 10.69 19.27
C ALA A 702 -8.08 11.63 18.14
N LEU A 703 -6.77 11.68 17.94
CA LEU A 703 -6.10 12.58 17.00
C LEU A 703 -5.39 11.80 15.88
N ASP A 704 -4.77 10.67 16.21
CA ASP A 704 -3.97 9.90 15.27
C ASP A 704 -4.73 8.71 14.68
N TYR A 705 -4.22 8.18 13.57
CA TYR A 705 -4.85 7.04 12.92
C TYR A 705 -4.78 5.76 13.75
N GLN A 706 -3.87 5.66 14.73
CA GLN A 706 -3.80 4.54 15.66
C GLN A 706 -5.02 4.51 16.57
N GLN A 707 -5.41 5.65 17.12
CA GLN A 707 -6.60 5.81 17.95
C GLN A 707 -7.91 5.69 17.15
N LEU A 708 -7.91 6.06 15.88
CA LEU A 708 -9.10 5.99 15.00
C LEU A 708 -9.32 4.61 14.37
N ALA A 709 -8.27 3.80 14.20
CA ALA A 709 -8.36 2.50 13.53
C ALA A 709 -9.34 1.50 14.18
N PRO A 710 -9.49 1.40 15.52
CA PRO A 710 -10.50 0.56 16.15
C PRO A 710 -11.93 0.90 15.70
N SER A 711 -12.29 2.18 15.63
CA SER A 711 -13.61 2.63 15.17
C SER A 711 -13.84 2.28 13.70
N VAL A 712 -12.82 2.47 12.85
CA VAL A 712 -12.90 2.06 11.44
C VAL A 712 -13.03 0.54 11.32
N SER A 713 -12.26 -0.23 12.10
CA SER A 713 -12.34 -1.70 12.13
C SER A 713 -13.75 -2.17 12.51
N ALA A 714 -14.37 -1.56 13.53
CA ALA A 714 -15.73 -1.87 13.95
C ALA A 714 -16.75 -1.60 12.83
N LEU A 715 -16.67 -0.45 12.16
CA LEU A 715 -17.53 -0.12 11.02
C LEU A 715 -17.38 -1.10 9.86
N LEU A 716 -16.15 -1.56 9.57
CA LEU A 716 -15.92 -2.51 8.48
C LEU A 716 -16.34 -3.96 8.84
N SER A 717 -16.41 -4.28 10.13
CA SER A 717 -16.70 -5.64 10.64
C SER A 717 -18.12 -6.11 10.34
N ARG A 718 -18.33 -7.43 10.24
CA ARG A 718 -19.67 -8.03 10.04
C ARG A 718 -20.54 -7.98 11.28
N ASP A 719 -19.90 -8.02 12.45
CA ASP A 719 -20.55 -8.21 13.74
C ASP A 719 -21.09 -6.90 14.34
N SER A 720 -20.76 -5.74 13.76
CA SER A 720 -21.10 -4.44 14.32
C SER A 720 -22.57 -4.04 14.19
N GLY A 721 -23.41 -4.84 13.51
CA GLY A 721 -24.82 -4.49 13.22
C GLY A 721 -25.00 -3.28 12.28
N TRP A 722 -23.95 -2.45 12.13
CA TRP A 722 -23.89 -1.26 11.29
C TRP A 722 -24.06 -1.56 9.80
N LEU A 723 -23.97 -2.82 9.37
CA LEU A 723 -24.24 -3.26 7.99
C LEU A 723 -25.29 -4.39 7.88
N GLY A 724 -26.19 -4.53 8.87
CA GLY A 724 -27.38 -5.42 8.87
C GLY A 724 -28.63 -4.83 8.19
N PRO A 725 -29.87 -5.33 8.43
CA PRO A 725 -31.12 -4.67 7.99
C PRO A 725 -31.41 -3.39 8.81
N ALA A 726 -32.02 -2.38 8.17
CA ALA A 726 -32.18 -1.01 8.68
C ALA A 726 -32.87 -0.93 10.06
N ARG A 727 -32.27 -0.18 10.99
CA ARG A 727 -32.91 0.28 12.23
C ARG A 727 -32.94 1.81 12.27
N PRO A 728 -33.92 2.41 12.96
CA PRO A 728 -34.07 3.86 13.05
C PRO A 728 -32.84 4.56 13.64
N VAL A 729 -32.66 5.82 13.23
CA VAL A 729 -31.44 6.64 13.37
C VAL A 729 -31.04 6.91 14.83
N GLU A 730 -31.98 6.78 15.77
CA GLU A 730 -31.76 7.03 17.20
C GLU A 730 -30.90 5.97 17.91
N GLU A 731 -30.68 4.79 17.31
CA GLU A 731 -29.82 3.72 17.87
C GLU A 731 -28.40 3.64 17.25
N CYS A 732 -28.03 4.54 16.33
CA CYS A 732 -26.72 4.50 15.66
C CYS A 732 -25.61 5.30 16.38
N VAL A 733 -25.68 5.37 17.71
CA VAL A 733 -24.57 5.86 18.55
C VAL A 733 -23.68 4.68 18.87
N VAL A 734 -22.44 4.66 18.34
CA VAL A 734 -21.39 3.86 18.96
C VAL A 734 -20.95 4.66 20.19
N ASP A 735 -21.57 4.39 21.33
CA ASP A 735 -20.99 4.76 22.61
C ASP A 735 -19.63 4.05 22.69
N LEU A 736 -18.57 4.85 22.80
CA LEU A 736 -17.22 4.36 23.06
C LEU A 736 -17.28 3.51 24.34
N PRO A 737 -16.84 2.23 24.32
CA PRO A 737 -16.79 1.45 25.53
C PRO A 737 -15.96 2.19 26.58
N HIS A 738 -16.56 2.43 27.75
CA HIS A 738 -15.93 3.11 28.90
C HIS A 738 -14.65 2.41 29.41
N SER A 739 -14.29 1.24 28.87
CA SER A 739 -13.06 0.51 29.23
C SER A 739 -11.79 1.04 28.53
N ILE A 740 -11.86 2.17 27.82
CA ILE A 740 -10.70 2.91 27.33
C ILE A 740 -10.88 4.38 27.72
N ARG A 741 -10.78 4.67 29.02
CA ARG A 741 -10.47 5.98 29.59
C ARG A 741 -9.26 5.83 30.49
#